data_AF-A0A2A5NN22-F1
#
_entry.id   AF-A0A2A5NN22-F1
#
_cell.length_a   1.000
_cell.length_b   1.000
_cell.length_c   1.000
_cell.angle_alpha   90.00
_cell.angle_beta   90.00
_cell.angle_gamma   90.00
#
_symmetry.space_group_name_H-M   'P 1'
#
loop_
_entity.id
_entity.type
_entity.pdbx_description
1 polymer ?
#
loop_
_entity_poly.entity_id
_entity_poly.type
_entity_poly.pdbx_seq_one_letter_code
_entity_poly.pdbx_strand_id
1 'polypeptide(L)'
;MTEPTPGRHRPARSRSTRSRTARRLAAAAGVCTALGVLAAPALTAPTSTAADLAFPYVEQFDTAAGGTLHGDAQVAGGRLRLTDDAKDQAGAWSTDDTFASDLGLEIEFTYAMYTDQDDPGADGLVLFLADGAAAQGVGSFGGGLGYACRRESTQGGGLSCDLPGVPGGFAGVAIDHYGNFSAPINYSGPGPQPDSVVVRGSGDGVTGYRYVDAATAPGGTLTDGRTTRTVRVTLVPGDDGELALTVRLEAGGALRTVLDQVPLHGDGQAPLPPTLRLGFAAATGSHVDVHEIDSLRVWQPANLAVEQEMPASVAAGDDVEYAVTARNVGPNASAPSALAVDVPDDLHDVSWTCAADSGSACGSDAGTGDVTTDLDLPRDGSATITVSGTLDAGATGTVESTATITPEPSLADVDESDNTSTVSAPVTAADTTAQLETDKSVTPSDGVAPGDEVEYLVTARNRGPADAADVGAVDELPEQLRFVGSPDDCTAEGQRVSCRSDTTLASGESVSFRIRAVLDPEYRGDGSDVVNTAVATSPSDPDGGDPSPGVSIGVVGPGGGPVPSTSPIPAATPSPTGRPTSGPDTTTGPDTTVGPATTPTAVPAAGAQHGGTGGGTRSARLAFTGVEDLGRTAALGAGALAVGGIGWWALRRHRRRSADADGTATDDDC
;
A
#
# COMPACT_ATOMS: atom_id res chain seq x y z
N MET A 1 -57.75 5.58 -84.50
CA MET A 1 -58.63 6.67 -84.03
C MET A 1 -57.77 7.93 -83.92
N THR A 2 -58.12 8.99 -84.67
CA THR A 2 -57.87 10.45 -84.41
C THR A 2 -56.75 10.82 -83.41
N GLU A 3 -55.57 11.35 -83.75
CA GLU A 3 -55.18 12.51 -84.62
C GLU A 3 -55.74 13.90 -84.15
N PRO A 4 -55.01 15.05 -84.35
CA PRO A 4 -54.29 15.72 -83.24
C PRO A 4 -54.15 17.29 -83.32
N THR A 5 -53.15 17.89 -82.62
CA THR A 5 -52.37 19.13 -82.98
C THR A 5 -53.02 20.54 -82.83
N PRO A 6 -52.28 21.70 -83.02
CA PRO A 6 -51.01 22.13 -82.40
C PRO A 6 -50.89 23.65 -82.09
N GLY A 7 -49.72 24.13 -81.64
CA GLY A 7 -49.31 25.55 -81.74
C GLY A 7 -47.77 25.75 -81.73
N ARG A 8 -47.20 26.40 -82.76
CA ARG A 8 -45.75 26.69 -82.91
C ARG A 8 -45.46 28.18 -82.69
N HIS A 9 -44.24 28.55 -82.29
CA HIS A 9 -43.44 29.54 -83.05
C HIS A 9 -41.93 29.54 -82.70
N ARG A 10 -41.11 29.70 -83.74
CA ARG A 10 -39.70 30.14 -83.75
C ARG A 10 -39.53 31.02 -85.00
N PRO A 11 -38.65 32.02 -84.99
CA PRO A 11 -37.29 31.82 -85.51
C PRO A 11 -36.25 32.30 -84.45
N ALA A 12 -34.97 32.62 -84.68
CA ALA A 12 -34.17 32.73 -85.90
C ALA A 12 -32.70 32.31 -85.62
N ARG A 13 -31.72 32.98 -86.27
CA ARG A 13 -30.27 32.96 -86.00
C ARG A 13 -29.69 34.34 -86.28
N SER A 14 -28.60 34.70 -85.60
CA SER A 14 -27.62 35.66 -86.09
C SER A 14 -26.21 35.04 -86.04
N ARG A 15 -25.38 35.33 -87.04
CA ARG A 15 -23.98 34.89 -87.14
C ARG A 15 -23.16 36.10 -87.61
N SER A 16 -22.10 36.41 -86.86
CA SER A 16 -20.97 37.25 -87.30
C SER A 16 -19.72 36.67 -86.61
N THR A 17 -18.77 35.99 -87.25
CA THR A 17 -17.80 36.33 -88.32
C THR A 17 -16.66 37.28 -87.96
N ARG A 18 -15.51 36.66 -87.68
CA ARG A 18 -14.13 37.07 -88.01
C ARG A 18 -13.48 38.23 -87.24
N SER A 19 -12.39 37.88 -86.54
CA SER A 19 -11.06 38.33 -86.97
C SER A 19 -10.03 37.18 -86.83
N ARG A 20 -9.02 37.14 -87.71
CA ARG A 20 -7.92 36.15 -87.74
C ARG A 20 -6.73 36.77 -88.49
N THR A 21 -5.61 36.98 -87.79
CA THR A 21 -4.24 37.22 -88.33
C THR A 21 -3.29 37.10 -87.13
N ALA A 22 -2.49 36.03 -86.94
CA ALA A 22 -1.30 35.58 -87.69
C ALA A 22 -0.15 36.61 -87.58
N ARG A 23 1.11 36.28 -87.19
CA ARG A 23 1.96 35.07 -87.37
C ARG A 23 2.86 34.85 -86.12
N ARG A 24 3.04 33.63 -85.59
CA ARG A 24 4.04 32.58 -85.92
C ARG A 24 5.54 32.96 -85.79
N LEU A 25 6.20 32.32 -84.82
CA LEU A 25 7.55 31.72 -84.92
C LEU A 25 7.57 30.42 -84.08
N ALA A 26 8.36 29.43 -84.50
CA ALA A 26 8.60 28.14 -83.81
C ALA A 26 10.07 28.11 -83.30
N ALA A 27 10.65 27.17 -82.56
CA ALA A 27 10.26 25.88 -81.93
C ALA A 27 11.23 25.66 -80.71
N ALA A 28 11.36 24.54 -79.95
CA ALA A 28 10.76 23.19 -79.90
C ALA A 28 10.97 22.60 -78.47
N ALA A 29 10.50 21.35 -78.24
CA ALA A 29 10.73 20.50 -77.04
C ALA A 29 10.09 20.98 -75.71
N GLY A 30 9.61 20.11 -74.82
CA GLY A 30 9.44 18.66 -74.93
C GLY A 30 8.89 18.06 -73.62
N VAL A 31 7.86 17.21 -73.73
CA VAL A 31 7.32 16.21 -72.78
C VAL A 31 7.84 16.23 -71.32
N CYS A 32 6.98 16.56 -70.36
CA CYS A 32 6.69 15.78 -69.13
C CYS A 32 5.80 16.57 -68.15
N THR A 33 4.51 16.24 -68.06
CA THR A 33 3.61 16.69 -66.98
C THR A 33 3.36 15.54 -66.01
N ALA A 34 4.09 15.52 -64.89
CA ALA A 34 3.79 14.71 -63.71
C ALA A 34 4.45 15.33 -62.46
N LEU A 35 3.85 15.11 -61.29
CA LEU A 35 4.41 15.40 -59.96
C LEU A 35 4.62 16.89 -59.60
N GLY A 36 3.52 17.64 -59.56
CA GLY A 36 3.38 18.76 -58.63
C GLY A 36 2.76 18.26 -57.33
N VAL A 37 3.54 17.60 -56.46
CA VAL A 37 3.07 17.27 -55.10
C VAL A 37 3.00 18.58 -54.32
N LEU A 38 1.78 18.99 -53.98
CA LEU A 38 1.55 20.06 -53.01
C LEU A 38 2.03 19.57 -51.63
N ALA A 39 3.24 19.98 -51.26
CA ALA A 39 3.66 20.01 -49.87
C ALA A 39 2.84 21.09 -49.16
N ALA A 40 1.59 20.76 -48.81
CA ALA A 40 0.93 21.45 -47.72
C ALA A 40 1.81 21.26 -46.47
N PRO A 41 2.04 22.30 -45.66
CA PRO A 41 2.57 22.06 -44.33
C PRO A 41 1.57 21.12 -43.64
N ALA A 42 2.07 20.00 -43.11
CA ALA A 42 1.29 19.26 -42.15
C ALA A 42 1.07 20.20 -40.97
N LEU A 43 -0.14 20.75 -40.89
CA LEU A 43 -0.67 21.29 -39.65
C LEU A 43 -0.69 20.07 -38.73
N THR A 44 0.35 19.95 -37.90
CA THR A 44 0.27 19.19 -36.67
C THR A 44 -1.01 19.65 -35.99
N ALA A 45 -1.97 18.75 -35.82
CA ALA A 45 -3.10 19.04 -34.95
C ALA A 45 -2.54 19.59 -33.64
N PRO A 46 -3.14 20.64 -33.05
CA PRO A 46 -2.73 21.03 -31.71
C PRO A 46 -2.83 19.78 -30.85
N THR A 47 -1.70 19.35 -30.27
CA THR A 47 -1.72 18.39 -29.19
C THR A 47 -2.56 19.04 -28.11
N SER A 48 -3.77 18.53 -27.92
CA SER A 48 -4.63 18.87 -26.78
C SER A 48 -3.92 18.36 -25.53
N THR A 49 -2.98 19.16 -25.02
CA THR A 49 -2.41 18.96 -23.70
C THR A 49 -3.47 19.45 -22.72
N ALA A 50 -4.47 18.58 -22.48
CA ALA A 50 -5.29 18.65 -21.27
C ALA A 50 -4.34 18.75 -20.07
N ALA A 51 -4.68 19.57 -19.09
CA ALA A 51 -3.90 19.62 -17.86
C ALA A 51 -4.28 18.43 -16.96
N ASP A 52 -3.53 18.28 -15.87
CA ASP A 52 -3.86 17.33 -14.82
C ASP A 52 -5.07 17.84 -14.03
N LEU A 53 -6.10 17.00 -13.89
CA LEU A 53 -7.31 17.31 -13.13
C LEU A 53 -6.94 17.46 -11.65
N ALA A 54 -7.17 18.63 -11.07
CA ALA A 54 -6.86 18.90 -9.67
C ALA A 54 -7.90 18.27 -8.73
N PHE A 55 -7.43 17.69 -7.62
CA PHE A 55 -8.28 17.06 -6.60
C PHE A 55 -8.26 17.83 -5.27
N PRO A 56 -9.37 17.86 -4.50
CA PRO A 56 -10.69 17.33 -4.88
C PRO A 56 -11.35 18.17 -6.00
N TYR A 57 -11.85 17.50 -7.04
CA TYR A 57 -12.58 18.13 -8.13
C TYR A 57 -14.06 18.23 -7.74
N VAL A 58 -14.64 19.42 -7.82
CA VAL A 58 -16.04 19.65 -7.41
C VAL A 58 -16.76 20.48 -8.46
N GLU A 59 -17.85 19.94 -9.00
CA GLU A 59 -18.76 20.66 -9.87
C GLU A 59 -20.18 20.64 -9.32
N GLN A 60 -20.87 21.77 -9.46
CA GLN A 60 -22.30 21.96 -9.14
C GLN A 60 -23.11 22.30 -10.41
N PHE A 61 -22.46 22.33 -11.57
CA PHE A 61 -23.08 22.58 -12.88
C PHE A 61 -23.95 23.86 -12.95
N ASP A 62 -23.59 24.91 -12.20
CA ASP A 62 -24.08 26.28 -12.39
C ASP A 62 -23.73 26.82 -13.80
N THR A 63 -22.61 26.33 -14.35
CA THR A 63 -22.14 26.61 -15.71
C THR A 63 -21.53 25.34 -16.31
N ALA A 64 -21.19 25.37 -17.59
CA ALA A 64 -20.42 24.30 -18.25
C ALA A 64 -18.90 24.49 -18.08
N ALA A 65 -18.43 25.17 -17.04
CA ALA A 65 -17.00 25.26 -16.76
C ALA A 65 -16.42 23.87 -16.39
N GLY A 66 -15.09 23.72 -16.50
CA GLY A 66 -14.39 22.47 -16.19
C GLY A 66 -14.56 21.33 -17.21
N GLY A 67 -15.48 21.44 -18.17
CA GLY A 67 -15.69 20.42 -19.20
C GLY A 67 -16.53 20.85 -20.40
N THR A 68 -16.49 20.07 -21.46
CA THR A 68 -17.15 20.38 -22.74
C THR A 68 -18.46 19.62 -22.91
N LEU A 69 -19.51 20.34 -23.34
CA LEU A 69 -20.84 19.81 -23.70
C LEU A 69 -20.87 19.29 -25.15
N HIS A 70 -21.59 18.19 -25.36
CA HIS A 70 -21.79 17.54 -26.67
C HIS A 70 -23.24 17.09 -26.86
N GLY A 71 -23.67 17.05 -28.13
CA GLY A 71 -25.01 16.59 -28.51
C GLY A 71 -26.11 17.52 -27.99
N ASP A 72 -27.12 16.93 -27.36
CA ASP A 72 -28.26 17.62 -26.76
C ASP A 72 -27.96 18.21 -25.35
N ALA A 73 -26.77 17.96 -24.79
CA ALA A 73 -26.46 18.36 -23.42
C ALA A 73 -26.37 19.89 -23.25
N GLN A 74 -26.93 20.37 -22.14
CA GLN A 74 -26.99 21.79 -21.78
C GLN A 74 -26.93 21.97 -20.25
N VAL A 75 -26.55 23.16 -19.79
CA VAL A 75 -26.73 23.55 -18.40
C VAL A 75 -28.05 24.28 -18.24
N ALA A 76 -28.97 23.72 -17.45
CA ALA A 76 -30.35 24.17 -17.34
C ALA A 76 -30.81 24.23 -15.88
N GLY A 77 -30.98 25.45 -15.35
CA GLY A 77 -31.52 25.66 -14.01
C GLY A 77 -30.60 25.19 -12.88
N GLY A 78 -29.28 25.40 -13.02
CA GLY A 78 -28.27 25.02 -12.02
C GLY A 78 -27.96 23.53 -11.99
N ARG A 79 -28.06 22.85 -13.14
CA ARG A 79 -27.79 21.41 -13.31
C ARG A 79 -27.25 21.15 -14.70
N LEU A 80 -26.45 20.10 -14.85
CA LEU A 80 -26.12 19.50 -16.13
C LEU A 80 -27.32 18.66 -16.58
N ARG A 81 -27.97 19.04 -17.67
CA ARG A 81 -29.02 18.27 -18.33
C ARG A 81 -28.46 17.61 -19.58
N LEU A 82 -28.47 16.27 -19.59
CA LEU A 82 -27.94 15.47 -20.69
C LEU A 82 -28.98 15.25 -21.79
N THR A 83 -30.26 15.07 -21.43
CA THR A 83 -31.39 15.10 -22.37
C THR A 83 -32.59 15.82 -21.75
N ASP A 84 -33.45 16.36 -22.60
CA ASP A 84 -34.80 16.77 -22.23
C ASP A 84 -35.77 15.57 -22.33
N ASP A 85 -37.03 15.79 -21.98
CA ASP A 85 -38.14 14.83 -22.11
C ASP A 85 -38.59 14.68 -23.59
N ALA A 86 -37.62 14.41 -24.47
CA ALA A 86 -37.76 14.45 -25.93
C ALA A 86 -37.09 13.23 -26.58
N LYS A 87 -37.69 12.73 -27.66
CA LYS A 87 -37.29 11.47 -28.31
C LYS A 87 -36.01 11.61 -29.12
N ASP A 88 -35.29 10.49 -29.25
CA ASP A 88 -34.09 10.33 -30.09
C ASP A 88 -32.92 11.29 -29.76
N GLN A 89 -32.75 11.70 -28.49
CA GLN A 89 -31.68 12.59 -28.03
C GLN A 89 -30.45 11.84 -27.48
N ALA A 90 -29.27 12.44 -27.62
CA ALA A 90 -28.07 12.03 -26.91
C ALA A 90 -27.25 13.25 -26.52
N GLY A 91 -26.95 13.39 -25.23
CA GLY A 91 -26.06 14.44 -24.73
C GLY A 91 -24.94 13.85 -23.88
N ALA A 92 -23.80 14.53 -23.90
CA ALA A 92 -22.68 14.23 -23.01
C ALA A 92 -22.01 15.51 -22.50
N TRP A 93 -21.35 15.37 -21.36
CA TRP A 93 -20.38 16.32 -20.83
C TRP A 93 -19.14 15.54 -20.40
N SER A 94 -17.94 16.10 -20.55
CA SER A 94 -16.72 15.49 -20.02
C SER A 94 -15.72 16.55 -19.60
N THR A 95 -14.92 16.27 -18.57
CA THR A 95 -13.88 17.18 -18.09
C THR A 95 -12.95 17.61 -19.23
N ASP A 96 -12.50 18.86 -19.23
CA ASP A 96 -11.53 19.36 -20.21
C ASP A 96 -10.09 18.90 -19.86
N ASP A 97 -9.84 18.73 -18.57
CA ASP A 97 -8.62 18.15 -18.01
C ASP A 97 -8.74 16.64 -17.79
N THR A 98 -7.61 15.98 -17.57
CA THR A 98 -7.46 14.51 -17.51
C THR A 98 -6.71 14.09 -16.25
N PHE A 99 -6.88 12.86 -15.79
CA PHE A 99 -6.17 12.35 -14.61
C PHE A 99 -5.35 11.10 -14.97
N ALA A 100 -4.26 10.85 -14.24
CA ALA A 100 -3.42 9.67 -14.45
C ALA A 100 -4.18 8.39 -14.06
N SER A 101 -4.05 7.34 -14.88
CA SER A 101 -4.88 6.14 -14.76
C SER A 101 -4.51 5.22 -13.60
N ASP A 102 -3.36 5.45 -12.98
CA ASP A 102 -2.82 4.78 -11.80
C ASP A 102 -3.29 5.40 -10.48
N LEU A 103 -4.17 6.42 -10.53
CA LEU A 103 -4.83 7.00 -9.36
C LEU A 103 -6.05 6.17 -8.94
N GLY A 104 -6.14 5.89 -7.64
CA GLY A 104 -7.40 5.51 -6.99
C GLY A 104 -8.31 6.72 -6.88
N LEU A 105 -9.60 6.58 -7.19
CA LEU A 105 -10.55 7.68 -7.11
C LEU A 105 -11.85 7.24 -6.46
N GLU A 106 -12.44 8.15 -5.69
CA GLU A 106 -13.86 8.10 -5.34
C GLU A 106 -14.58 9.17 -6.15
N ILE A 107 -15.57 8.76 -6.95
CA ILE A 107 -16.37 9.61 -7.83
C ILE A 107 -17.81 9.58 -7.30
N GLU A 108 -18.24 10.62 -6.61
CA GLU A 108 -19.62 10.79 -6.15
C GLU A 108 -20.36 11.77 -7.06
N PHE A 109 -21.59 11.41 -7.45
CA PHE A 109 -22.48 12.33 -8.15
C PHE A 109 -23.92 12.13 -7.72
N THR A 110 -24.72 13.18 -7.88
CA THR A 110 -26.16 13.13 -7.64
C THR A 110 -26.90 13.32 -8.95
N TYR A 111 -27.88 12.46 -9.24
CA TYR A 111 -28.65 12.48 -10.49
C TYR A 111 -30.16 12.55 -10.24
N ALA A 112 -30.89 13.06 -11.23
CA ALA A 112 -32.33 12.91 -11.38
C ALA A 112 -32.64 12.29 -12.76
N MET A 113 -33.61 11.37 -12.80
CA MET A 113 -34.04 10.63 -13.99
C MET A 113 -35.55 10.44 -13.92
N TYR A 114 -36.28 11.17 -14.77
CA TYR A 114 -37.75 11.25 -14.70
C TYR A 114 -38.37 11.74 -16.00
N THR A 115 -39.62 11.37 -16.25
CA THR A 115 -40.47 11.96 -17.31
C THR A 115 -41.68 12.68 -16.72
N ASP A 116 -42.11 13.77 -17.34
CA ASP A 116 -43.37 14.47 -17.03
C ASP A 116 -44.51 14.01 -17.97
N GLN A 117 -44.24 13.03 -18.85
CA GLN A 117 -45.20 12.46 -19.81
C GLN A 117 -45.83 11.15 -19.30
N ASP A 118 -46.95 10.77 -19.93
CA ASP A 118 -47.55 9.43 -19.82
C ASP A 118 -46.77 8.45 -20.74
N ASP A 119 -45.47 8.28 -20.44
CA ASP A 119 -44.50 7.47 -21.18
C ASP A 119 -43.80 6.51 -20.20
N PRO A 120 -43.40 5.29 -20.61
CA PRO A 120 -42.72 4.33 -19.73
C PRO A 120 -41.35 4.74 -19.18
N GLY A 121 -40.71 5.78 -19.72
CA GLY A 121 -39.31 6.14 -19.40
C GLY A 121 -38.30 5.44 -20.31
N ALA A 122 -37.26 6.16 -20.76
CA ALA A 122 -36.03 5.61 -21.37
C ALA A 122 -34.96 6.69 -21.67
N ASP A 123 -33.69 6.32 -21.86
CA ASP A 123 -33.12 4.97 -21.72
C ASP A 123 -32.33 4.82 -20.42
N GLY A 124 -31.55 5.84 -20.07
CA GLY A 124 -30.71 5.89 -18.88
C GLY A 124 -29.52 6.84 -19.07
N LEU A 125 -28.70 6.95 -18.02
CA LEU A 125 -27.48 7.77 -18.00
C LEU A 125 -26.25 6.93 -17.65
N VAL A 126 -25.07 7.41 -18.00
CA VAL A 126 -23.78 6.72 -17.90
C VAL A 126 -22.73 7.67 -17.33
N LEU A 127 -22.08 7.27 -16.24
CA LEU A 127 -20.74 7.79 -15.89
C LEU A 127 -19.72 7.05 -16.76
N PHE A 128 -18.91 7.76 -17.53
CA PHE A 128 -17.90 7.12 -18.39
C PHE A 128 -16.48 7.62 -18.14
N LEU A 129 -15.55 6.73 -18.46
CA LEU A 129 -14.12 6.96 -18.56
C LEU A 129 -13.73 6.80 -20.03
N ALA A 130 -12.96 7.74 -20.57
CA ALA A 130 -12.38 7.67 -21.91
C ALA A 130 -10.87 7.93 -21.87
N ASP A 131 -10.13 7.49 -22.90
CA ASP A 131 -8.73 7.84 -23.10
C ASP A 131 -8.57 9.38 -23.11
N GLY A 132 -7.71 9.90 -22.23
CA GLY A 132 -7.45 11.33 -22.11
C GLY A 132 -6.95 11.98 -23.41
N ALA A 133 -6.29 11.22 -24.28
CA ALA A 133 -5.83 11.66 -25.59
C ALA A 133 -6.91 11.60 -26.70
N ALA A 134 -8.06 10.97 -26.45
CA ALA A 134 -9.17 10.91 -27.40
C ALA A 134 -9.92 12.25 -27.46
N ALA A 135 -10.61 12.49 -28.58
CA ALA A 135 -11.48 13.65 -28.73
C ALA A 135 -12.73 13.50 -27.86
N GLN A 136 -13.08 14.54 -27.10
CA GLN A 136 -14.36 14.59 -26.39
C GLN A 136 -15.53 14.50 -27.39
N GLY A 137 -16.63 13.87 -26.98
CA GLY A 137 -17.78 13.62 -27.85
C GLY A 137 -18.95 12.95 -27.14
N VAL A 138 -19.97 12.60 -27.92
CA VAL A 138 -21.10 11.78 -27.50
C VAL A 138 -21.28 10.64 -28.50
N GLY A 139 -21.69 9.49 -27.99
CA GLY A 139 -22.12 8.34 -28.79
C GLY A 139 -23.56 8.48 -29.30
N SER A 140 -24.20 7.35 -29.54
CA SER A 140 -25.53 7.30 -30.14
C SER A 140 -26.67 7.36 -29.11
N PHE A 141 -27.80 7.95 -29.50
CA PHE A 141 -29.06 7.92 -28.73
C PHE A 141 -29.63 6.50 -28.55
N GLY A 142 -30.73 6.31 -27.83
CA GLY A 142 -31.30 4.98 -27.58
C GLY A 142 -30.40 4.13 -26.67
N GLY A 143 -30.43 2.80 -26.82
CA GLY A 143 -29.68 1.85 -25.98
C GLY A 143 -28.15 1.89 -26.06
N GLY A 144 -27.56 2.88 -26.73
CA GLY A 144 -26.16 3.25 -26.54
C GLY A 144 -25.93 4.15 -25.32
N LEU A 145 -26.99 4.76 -24.78
CA LEU A 145 -26.99 5.74 -23.67
C LEU A 145 -25.94 6.86 -23.86
N GLY A 146 -25.66 7.25 -25.10
CA GLY A 146 -24.63 8.24 -25.42
C GLY A 146 -23.17 7.80 -25.16
N TYR A 147 -22.93 6.57 -24.69
CA TYR A 147 -21.59 5.99 -24.50
C TYR A 147 -21.26 4.95 -25.57
N ALA A 148 -22.09 3.91 -25.70
CA ALA A 148 -21.81 2.77 -26.56
C ALA A 148 -22.22 3.03 -28.01
N CYS A 149 -21.58 2.32 -28.94
CA CYS A 149 -22.07 2.24 -30.32
C CYS A 149 -23.41 1.50 -30.37
N ARG A 150 -24.15 1.68 -31.47
CA ARG A 150 -25.33 0.84 -31.74
C ARG A 150 -25.57 0.63 -33.22
N ARG A 151 -26.63 -0.11 -33.48
CA ARG A 151 -27.21 -0.26 -34.81
C ARG A 151 -28.41 0.69 -34.99
N GLU A 152 -28.47 1.39 -36.12
CA GLU A 152 -29.53 2.34 -36.45
C GLU A 152 -30.90 1.64 -36.47
N SER A 153 -30.98 0.53 -37.21
CA SER A 153 -32.23 -0.19 -37.51
C SER A 153 -32.95 -0.81 -36.31
N THR A 154 -32.32 -0.85 -35.14
CA THR A 154 -32.80 -1.57 -33.95
C THR A 154 -32.60 -0.81 -32.63
N GLN A 155 -32.10 0.43 -32.68
CA GLN A 155 -31.99 1.38 -31.56
C GLN A 155 -31.33 0.86 -30.26
N GLY A 156 -30.60 -0.26 -30.29
CA GLY A 156 -29.86 -0.81 -29.13
C GLY A 156 -29.49 -2.29 -29.24
N GLY A 157 -30.32 -3.13 -29.86
CA GLY A 157 -30.01 -4.57 -30.01
C GLY A 157 -29.44 -4.93 -31.39
N GLY A 158 -28.21 -5.42 -31.51
CA GLY A 158 -27.68 -5.78 -32.83
C GLY A 158 -26.26 -6.32 -32.84
N LEU A 159 -26.07 -7.39 -33.62
CA LEU A 159 -24.78 -8.07 -33.74
C LEU A 159 -23.63 -7.13 -34.17
N SER A 160 -23.86 -6.17 -35.06
CA SER A 160 -22.87 -5.15 -35.40
C SER A 160 -23.45 -3.73 -35.41
N CYS A 161 -22.67 -2.80 -34.86
CA CYS A 161 -22.92 -1.36 -34.90
C CYS A 161 -22.70 -0.76 -36.29
N ASP A 162 -23.44 0.32 -36.57
CA ASP A 162 -23.25 1.21 -37.73
C ASP A 162 -23.32 2.71 -37.36
N LEU A 163 -23.73 3.03 -36.13
CA LEU A 163 -23.59 4.36 -35.51
C LEU A 163 -22.57 4.30 -34.36
N PRO A 164 -21.70 5.32 -34.21
CA PRO A 164 -20.59 5.28 -33.26
C PRO A 164 -21.01 5.50 -31.80
N GLY A 165 -20.18 5.01 -30.88
CA GLY A 165 -20.16 5.41 -29.48
C GLY A 165 -19.21 6.60 -29.24
N VAL A 166 -18.90 6.88 -27.98
CA VAL A 166 -17.96 7.92 -27.57
C VAL A 166 -16.54 7.61 -28.08
N PRO A 167 -15.78 8.59 -28.61
CA PRO A 167 -14.41 8.32 -29.06
C PRO A 167 -13.53 7.86 -27.90
N GLY A 168 -12.76 6.78 -28.11
CA GLY A 168 -11.81 6.26 -27.11
C GLY A 168 -12.41 5.89 -25.76
N GLY A 169 -13.68 5.49 -25.69
CA GLY A 169 -14.31 5.03 -24.44
C GLY A 169 -13.54 3.85 -23.82
N PHE A 170 -13.28 3.92 -22.52
CA PHE A 170 -12.56 2.90 -21.76
C PHE A 170 -13.51 2.09 -20.86
N ALA A 171 -14.41 2.75 -20.13
CA ALA A 171 -15.45 2.11 -19.34
C ALA A 171 -16.69 3.01 -19.25
N GLY A 172 -17.88 2.41 -19.19
CA GLY A 172 -19.15 3.11 -18.96
C GLY A 172 -19.96 2.39 -17.89
N VAL A 173 -20.31 3.10 -16.82
CA VAL A 173 -21.17 2.66 -15.72
C VAL A 173 -22.54 3.29 -15.92
N ALA A 174 -23.48 2.52 -16.48
CA ALA A 174 -24.84 2.96 -16.72
C ALA A 174 -25.73 2.76 -15.50
N ILE A 175 -26.60 3.74 -15.26
CA ILE A 175 -27.88 3.58 -14.56
C ILE A 175 -28.91 3.42 -15.68
N ASP A 176 -29.21 2.16 -16.03
CA ASP A 176 -30.01 1.75 -17.20
C ASP A 176 -31.45 1.47 -16.77
N HIS A 177 -32.36 2.39 -17.12
CA HIS A 177 -33.78 2.27 -16.75
C HIS A 177 -34.51 1.32 -17.69
N TYR A 178 -34.42 1.57 -19.00
CA TYR A 178 -35.12 0.78 -20.02
C TYR A 178 -34.50 -0.62 -20.21
N GLY A 179 -33.24 -0.79 -19.80
CA GLY A 179 -32.52 -2.05 -19.74
C GLY A 179 -31.76 -2.42 -21.01
N ASN A 180 -31.84 -1.60 -22.06
CA ASN A 180 -31.28 -1.94 -23.36
C ASN A 180 -29.78 -1.69 -23.48
N PHE A 181 -29.13 -1.05 -22.50
CA PHE A 181 -27.67 -1.01 -22.42
C PHE A 181 -27.09 -2.40 -22.12
N SER A 182 -27.85 -3.35 -21.57
CA SER A 182 -27.48 -4.77 -21.47
C SER A 182 -27.78 -5.61 -22.73
N ALA A 183 -28.39 -5.04 -23.78
CA ALA A 183 -28.70 -5.76 -25.01
C ALA A 183 -27.43 -6.23 -25.76
N PRO A 184 -27.51 -7.19 -26.72
CA PRO A 184 -26.35 -7.64 -27.47
C PRO A 184 -25.87 -6.55 -28.46
N ILE A 185 -25.00 -5.66 -27.99
CA ILE A 185 -24.30 -4.63 -28.76
C ILE A 185 -22.94 -5.22 -29.13
N ASN A 186 -22.56 -5.18 -30.42
CA ASN A 186 -21.31 -5.76 -30.92
C ASN A 186 -21.08 -7.20 -30.40
N TYR A 187 -22.09 -8.05 -30.56
CA TYR A 187 -22.10 -9.45 -30.10
C TYR A 187 -22.02 -9.64 -28.56
N SER A 188 -22.13 -8.58 -27.75
CA SER A 188 -21.87 -8.63 -26.30
C SER A 188 -23.00 -8.01 -25.45
N GLY A 189 -23.52 -8.80 -24.52
CA GLY A 189 -24.61 -8.46 -23.60
C GLY A 189 -25.62 -9.61 -23.42
N PRO A 190 -26.17 -9.85 -22.22
CA PRO A 190 -27.11 -10.94 -21.96
C PRO A 190 -28.51 -10.73 -22.57
N GLY A 191 -28.84 -9.51 -23.00
CA GLY A 191 -30.20 -9.10 -23.34
C GLY A 191 -30.70 -7.98 -22.42
N PRO A 192 -31.85 -7.36 -22.71
CA PRO A 192 -32.30 -6.21 -21.92
C PRO A 192 -32.57 -6.55 -20.45
N GLN A 193 -32.11 -5.68 -19.54
CA GLN A 193 -32.28 -5.80 -18.09
C GLN A 193 -32.74 -4.45 -17.48
N PRO A 194 -34.05 -4.18 -17.42
CA PRO A 194 -34.56 -2.92 -16.86
C PRO A 194 -34.16 -2.71 -15.40
N ASP A 195 -34.14 -1.44 -14.98
CA ASP A 195 -33.75 -1.00 -13.64
C ASP A 195 -32.43 -1.63 -13.14
N SER A 196 -31.35 -1.47 -13.91
CA SER A 196 -30.04 -2.07 -13.60
C SER A 196 -28.88 -1.07 -13.59
N VAL A 197 -27.85 -1.39 -12.83
CA VAL A 197 -26.51 -0.80 -12.96
C VAL A 197 -25.70 -1.72 -13.86
N VAL A 198 -25.16 -1.20 -14.96
CA VAL A 198 -24.52 -2.00 -16.02
C VAL A 198 -23.15 -1.43 -16.35
N VAL A 199 -22.13 -2.28 -16.43
CA VAL A 199 -20.78 -1.90 -16.84
C VAL A 199 -20.53 -2.38 -18.27
N ARG A 200 -20.12 -1.45 -19.14
CA ARG A 200 -19.50 -1.75 -20.44
C ARG A 200 -18.04 -1.33 -20.47
N GLY A 201 -17.24 -2.14 -21.16
CA GLY A 201 -15.82 -1.92 -21.35
C GLY A 201 -15.53 -0.98 -22.52
N SER A 202 -14.29 -1.04 -22.99
CA SER A 202 -13.74 -0.09 -23.95
C SER A 202 -14.32 -0.22 -25.35
N GLY A 203 -14.46 0.89 -26.06
CA GLY A 203 -14.82 0.92 -27.47
C GLY A 203 -14.42 2.22 -28.14
N ASP A 204 -14.29 2.17 -29.46
CA ASP A 204 -14.01 3.36 -30.28
C ASP A 204 -14.80 3.27 -31.58
N GLY A 205 -15.44 4.37 -31.97
CA GLY A 205 -16.36 4.43 -33.10
C GLY A 205 -17.42 3.32 -33.02
N VAL A 206 -17.39 2.38 -33.95
CA VAL A 206 -18.34 1.24 -34.05
C VAL A 206 -17.80 -0.08 -33.52
N THR A 207 -16.63 -0.12 -32.86
CA THR A 207 -15.99 -1.36 -32.38
C THR A 207 -15.80 -1.38 -30.87
N GLY A 208 -15.83 -2.58 -30.26
CA GLY A 208 -15.72 -2.74 -28.81
C GLY A 208 -17.08 -2.55 -28.11
N TYR A 209 -17.04 -1.90 -26.94
CA TYR A 209 -18.13 -1.73 -25.98
C TYR A 209 -18.68 -3.04 -25.42
N ARG A 210 -17.79 -4.00 -25.07
CA ARG A 210 -18.22 -5.28 -24.49
C ARG A 210 -19.02 -5.06 -23.21
N TYR A 211 -20.02 -5.91 -22.97
CA TYR A 211 -20.61 -6.07 -21.64
C TYR A 211 -19.55 -6.61 -20.67
N VAL A 212 -19.52 -6.08 -19.45
CA VAL A 212 -18.61 -6.53 -18.38
C VAL A 212 -19.41 -7.22 -17.30
N ASP A 213 -20.29 -6.48 -16.61
CA ASP A 213 -21.14 -7.00 -15.53
C ASP A 213 -22.40 -6.13 -15.34
N ALA A 214 -23.40 -6.62 -14.61
CA ALA A 214 -24.58 -5.85 -14.24
C ALA A 214 -25.30 -6.42 -13.00
N ALA A 215 -25.98 -5.55 -12.26
CA ALA A 215 -26.85 -5.92 -11.14
C ALA A 215 -28.07 -5.00 -11.06
N THR A 216 -29.17 -5.51 -10.50
CA THR A 216 -30.42 -4.72 -10.32
C THR A 216 -30.18 -3.51 -9.42
N ALA A 217 -30.63 -2.34 -9.85
CA ALA A 217 -30.54 -1.11 -9.08
C ALA A 217 -31.47 -1.19 -7.85
N PRO A 218 -30.95 -1.12 -6.61
CA PRO A 218 -31.79 -1.17 -5.42
C PRO A 218 -32.75 0.03 -5.39
N GLY A 219 -34.05 -0.24 -5.34
CA GLY A 219 -35.09 0.79 -5.40
C GLY A 219 -35.48 1.27 -6.81
N GLY A 220 -35.02 0.59 -7.88
CA GLY A 220 -35.21 1.03 -9.27
C GLY A 220 -34.15 2.04 -9.71
N THR A 221 -34.32 2.68 -10.86
CA THR A 221 -33.43 3.74 -11.37
C THR A 221 -34.04 5.14 -11.38
N LEU A 222 -35.35 5.27 -11.58
CA LEU A 222 -36.04 6.58 -11.63
C LEU A 222 -35.95 7.36 -10.30
N THR A 223 -36.21 8.67 -10.38
CA THR A 223 -36.39 9.60 -9.25
C THR A 223 -37.80 10.19 -9.22
N ASP A 224 -38.23 10.70 -8.05
CA ASP A 224 -39.50 11.42 -7.93
C ASP A 224 -39.32 12.84 -8.49
N GLY A 225 -39.54 12.97 -9.80
CA GLY A 225 -39.22 14.18 -10.56
C GLY A 225 -37.75 14.58 -10.35
N ARG A 226 -37.54 15.87 -10.04
CA ARG A 226 -36.22 16.48 -9.83
C ARG A 226 -35.55 16.17 -8.49
N THR A 227 -36.12 15.30 -7.65
CA THR A 227 -35.40 14.76 -6.48
C THR A 227 -34.17 13.99 -6.94
N THR A 228 -33.09 14.03 -6.16
CA THR A 228 -31.83 13.40 -6.54
C THR A 228 -31.59 12.07 -5.82
N ARG A 229 -30.78 11.22 -6.44
CA ARG A 229 -30.18 10.04 -5.82
C ARG A 229 -28.68 10.08 -5.97
N THR A 230 -27.98 9.63 -4.94
CA THR A 230 -26.52 9.59 -4.90
C THR A 230 -25.98 8.30 -5.51
N VAL A 231 -24.99 8.42 -6.39
CA VAL A 231 -24.14 7.32 -6.90
C VAL A 231 -22.72 7.60 -6.47
N ARG A 232 -22.00 6.56 -6.04
CA ARG A 232 -20.56 6.64 -5.75
C ARG A 232 -19.84 5.49 -6.46
N VAL A 233 -18.84 5.82 -7.26
CA VAL A 233 -18.00 4.88 -8.00
C VAL A 233 -16.57 4.98 -7.47
N THR A 234 -16.09 3.91 -6.83
CA THR A 234 -14.68 3.75 -6.47
C THR A 234 -13.93 3.17 -7.67
N LEU A 235 -12.80 3.76 -8.02
CA LEU A 235 -11.80 3.20 -8.93
C LEU A 235 -10.57 2.78 -8.11
N VAL A 236 -10.13 1.55 -8.30
CA VAL A 236 -8.97 0.96 -7.59
C VAL A 236 -7.98 0.45 -8.63
N PRO A 237 -6.82 1.11 -8.81
CA PRO A 237 -5.71 0.57 -9.58
C PRO A 237 -5.24 -0.75 -8.96
N GLY A 238 -4.85 -1.70 -9.80
CA GLY A 238 -4.16 -2.92 -9.41
C GLY A 238 -2.72 -2.93 -9.93
N ASP A 239 -2.04 -4.06 -9.74
CA ASP A 239 -0.73 -4.31 -10.33
C ASP A 239 -0.80 -4.34 -11.88
N ASP A 240 0.37 -4.26 -12.53
CA ASP A 240 0.54 -4.41 -14.00
C ASP A 240 -0.33 -3.48 -14.89
N GLY A 241 -0.88 -2.39 -14.33
CA GLY A 241 -1.74 -1.45 -15.05
C GLY A 241 -3.20 -1.90 -15.18
N GLU A 242 -3.68 -2.73 -14.25
CA GLU A 242 -5.09 -3.07 -14.13
C GLU A 242 -5.89 -1.98 -13.38
N LEU A 243 -7.20 -1.93 -13.63
CA LEU A 243 -8.14 -1.06 -12.92
C LEU A 243 -9.40 -1.87 -12.57
N ALA A 244 -9.88 -1.75 -11.33
CA ALA A 244 -11.16 -2.31 -10.87
C ALA A 244 -12.11 -1.20 -10.45
N LEU A 245 -13.43 -1.46 -10.50
CA LEU A 245 -14.45 -0.52 -10.03
C LEU A 245 -15.42 -1.15 -9.03
N THR A 246 -15.90 -0.34 -8.08
CA THR A 246 -17.02 -0.67 -7.18
C THR A 246 -18.08 0.41 -7.35
N VAL A 247 -19.35 0.04 -7.57
CA VAL A 247 -20.48 0.97 -7.69
C VAL A 247 -21.39 0.86 -6.48
N ARG A 248 -21.67 2.01 -5.86
CA ARG A 248 -22.66 2.15 -4.79
C ARG A 248 -23.78 3.09 -5.24
N LEU A 249 -25.03 2.71 -4.99
CA LEU A 249 -26.22 3.49 -5.31
C LEU A 249 -27.04 3.71 -4.04
N GLU A 250 -27.59 4.92 -3.89
CA GLU A 250 -28.46 5.26 -2.77
C GLU A 250 -29.82 4.55 -2.85
N ALA A 251 -30.17 3.86 -1.76
CA ALA A 251 -31.46 3.22 -1.58
C ALA A 251 -31.88 3.19 -0.10
N GLY A 252 -33.00 3.85 0.21
CA GLY A 252 -33.53 3.94 1.58
C GLY A 252 -32.72 4.85 2.50
N GLY A 253 -32.11 5.92 1.96
CA GLY A 253 -31.32 6.90 2.73
C GLY A 253 -29.90 6.44 3.09
N ALA A 254 -29.36 5.45 2.39
CA ALA A 254 -27.98 4.99 2.53
C ALA A 254 -27.44 4.47 1.19
N LEU A 255 -26.14 4.64 0.97
CA LEU A 255 -25.43 4.00 -0.15
C LEU A 255 -25.38 2.47 0.04
N ARG A 256 -25.68 1.73 -1.02
CA ARG A 256 -25.61 0.26 -1.09
C ARG A 256 -24.63 -0.14 -2.18
N THR A 257 -23.69 -1.04 -1.92
CA THR A 257 -22.89 -1.67 -2.98
C THR A 257 -23.80 -2.46 -3.92
N VAL A 258 -23.69 -2.19 -5.22
CA VAL A 258 -24.46 -2.83 -6.30
C VAL A 258 -23.57 -3.72 -7.15
N LEU A 259 -22.36 -3.23 -7.45
CA LEU A 259 -21.29 -3.97 -8.11
C LEU A 259 -20.00 -3.74 -7.30
N ASP A 260 -19.15 -4.76 -7.19
CA ASP A 260 -17.96 -4.69 -6.33
C ASP A 260 -16.75 -5.30 -7.01
N GLN A 261 -15.64 -4.56 -7.05
CA GLN A 261 -14.35 -4.95 -7.63
C GLN A 261 -14.46 -5.55 -9.05
N VAL A 262 -15.32 -4.96 -9.88
CA VAL A 262 -15.52 -5.35 -11.28
C VAL A 262 -14.25 -4.99 -12.10
N PRO A 263 -13.58 -5.96 -12.72
CA PRO A 263 -12.31 -5.72 -13.43
C PRO A 263 -12.52 -5.05 -14.80
N LEU A 264 -11.79 -3.95 -15.03
CA LEU A 264 -11.72 -3.22 -16.30
C LEU A 264 -10.52 -3.67 -17.15
N HIS A 265 -10.24 -4.97 -17.18
CA HIS A 265 -9.20 -5.62 -17.99
C HIS A 265 -9.74 -6.89 -18.68
N GLY A 266 -8.89 -7.63 -19.40
CA GLY A 266 -9.23 -8.93 -19.99
C GLY A 266 -9.74 -8.90 -21.44
N ASP A 267 -10.25 -10.04 -21.92
CA ASP A 267 -10.57 -10.25 -23.33
C ASP A 267 -11.57 -9.20 -23.90
N GLY A 268 -11.16 -8.52 -24.96
CA GLY A 268 -11.95 -7.48 -25.63
C GLY A 268 -11.96 -6.13 -24.91
N GLN A 269 -11.15 -5.95 -23.86
CA GLN A 269 -10.82 -4.66 -23.27
C GLN A 269 -9.53 -4.12 -23.91
N ALA A 270 -9.47 -2.82 -24.17
CA ALA A 270 -8.24 -2.11 -24.54
C ALA A 270 -7.30 -2.01 -23.32
N PRO A 271 -5.98 -1.91 -23.51
CA PRO A 271 -5.06 -1.55 -22.43
C PRO A 271 -5.48 -0.26 -21.74
N LEU A 272 -5.23 -0.13 -20.43
CA LEU A 272 -5.46 1.09 -19.67
C LEU A 272 -4.65 2.24 -20.32
N PRO A 273 -5.28 3.33 -20.82
CA PRO A 273 -4.56 4.48 -21.35
C PRO A 273 -3.90 5.24 -20.18
N PRO A 274 -2.73 5.88 -20.39
CA PRO A 274 -1.95 6.48 -19.30
C PRO A 274 -2.67 7.65 -18.60
N THR A 275 -3.67 8.24 -19.27
CA THR A 275 -4.55 9.26 -18.71
C THR A 275 -5.98 8.93 -19.08
N LEU A 276 -6.91 9.20 -18.17
CA LEU A 276 -8.33 9.06 -18.35
C LEU A 276 -9.03 10.42 -18.28
N ARG A 277 -10.18 10.50 -18.94
CA ARG A 277 -11.11 11.62 -18.91
C ARG A 277 -12.43 11.15 -18.31
N LEU A 278 -12.97 11.93 -17.38
CA LEU A 278 -14.26 11.65 -16.76
C LEU A 278 -15.38 12.31 -17.57
N GLY A 279 -16.52 11.64 -17.69
CA GLY A 279 -17.70 12.26 -18.29
C GLY A 279 -19.02 11.61 -17.90
N PHE A 280 -20.09 12.29 -18.30
CA PHE A 280 -21.46 11.80 -18.23
C PHE A 280 -22.07 11.79 -19.62
N ALA A 281 -22.83 10.75 -19.95
CA ALA A 281 -23.67 10.70 -21.14
C ALA A 281 -25.08 10.22 -20.76
N ALA A 282 -26.08 10.59 -21.54
CA ALA A 282 -27.41 9.97 -21.46
C ALA A 282 -28.06 9.94 -22.84
N ALA A 283 -29.11 9.13 -22.97
CA ALA A 283 -29.92 9.12 -24.17
C ALA A 283 -31.40 8.85 -23.90
N THR A 284 -32.20 9.22 -24.90
CA THR A 284 -33.59 8.80 -25.07
C THR A 284 -33.75 8.09 -26.43
N GLY A 285 -34.90 7.48 -26.64
CA GLY A 285 -35.22 6.77 -27.88
C GLY A 285 -36.69 6.95 -28.25
N SER A 286 -37.39 5.83 -28.46
CA SER A 286 -38.85 5.85 -28.67
C SER A 286 -39.64 6.22 -27.41
N HIS A 287 -39.01 6.11 -26.24
CA HIS A 287 -39.46 6.49 -24.90
C HIS A 287 -38.47 7.53 -24.36
N VAL A 288 -38.85 8.26 -23.30
CA VAL A 288 -38.16 9.49 -22.88
C VAL A 288 -38.03 9.63 -21.38
N ASP A 289 -36.90 10.18 -20.94
CA ASP A 289 -36.67 10.72 -19.60
C ASP A 289 -35.79 11.99 -19.72
N VAL A 290 -36.00 12.92 -18.80
CA VAL A 290 -35.04 13.97 -18.47
C VAL A 290 -33.91 13.34 -17.65
N HIS A 291 -32.67 13.52 -18.12
CA HIS A 291 -31.48 13.06 -17.42
C HIS A 291 -30.69 14.26 -16.89
N GLU A 292 -30.62 14.45 -15.58
CA GLU A 292 -29.91 15.55 -14.92
C GLU A 292 -28.84 15.04 -13.94
N ILE A 293 -27.71 15.75 -13.87
CA ILE A 293 -26.70 15.65 -12.81
C ILE A 293 -26.67 16.99 -12.05
N ASP A 294 -26.84 16.93 -10.74
CA ASP A 294 -26.84 18.11 -9.84
C ASP A 294 -25.43 18.45 -9.37
N SER A 295 -24.65 17.43 -8.99
CA SER A 295 -23.30 17.62 -8.47
C SER A 295 -22.39 16.47 -8.83
N LEU A 296 -21.09 16.77 -8.92
CA LEU A 296 -19.99 15.84 -9.06
C LEU A 296 -18.92 16.22 -8.03
N ARG A 297 -18.43 15.24 -7.27
CA ARG A 297 -17.26 15.35 -6.39
C ARG A 297 -16.33 14.18 -6.68
N VAL A 298 -15.08 14.47 -6.99
CA VAL A 298 -14.04 13.46 -7.18
C VAL A 298 -12.89 13.73 -6.22
N TRP A 299 -12.40 12.71 -5.54
CA TRP A 299 -11.25 12.82 -4.65
C TRP A 299 -10.37 11.57 -4.74
N GLN A 300 -9.12 11.73 -4.33
CA GLN A 300 -8.17 10.62 -4.18
C GLN A 300 -8.24 10.09 -2.74
N PRO A 301 -8.79 8.89 -2.51
CA PRO A 301 -8.75 8.25 -1.20
C PRO A 301 -7.34 7.78 -0.83
N ALA A 302 -6.84 8.20 0.33
CA ALA A 302 -5.77 7.51 1.07
C ALA A 302 -6.42 6.57 2.12
N ASN A 303 -5.62 5.74 2.78
CA ASN A 303 -6.04 5.06 4.01
C ASN A 303 -4.83 4.94 4.93
N LEU A 304 -4.60 5.97 5.75
CA LEU A 304 -3.45 6.04 6.65
C LEU A 304 -3.82 5.51 8.03
N ALA A 305 -2.97 4.65 8.56
CA ALA A 305 -3.10 4.10 9.90
C ALA A 305 -1.81 4.30 10.68
N VAL A 306 -1.92 4.54 11.99
CA VAL A 306 -0.79 4.55 12.90
C VAL A 306 -1.05 3.61 14.08
N GLU A 307 -0.06 2.78 14.41
CA GLU A 307 -0.09 1.84 15.52
C GLU A 307 1.15 2.06 16.40
N GLN A 308 1.02 1.86 17.72
CA GLN A 308 2.14 1.97 18.65
C GLN A 308 2.30 0.68 19.48
N GLU A 309 3.56 0.28 19.71
CA GLU A 309 3.94 -0.87 20.52
C GLU A 309 4.84 -0.41 21.67
N MET A 310 4.25 -0.18 22.85
CA MET A 310 4.92 0.23 24.09
C MET A 310 5.02 -0.97 25.07
N PRO A 311 6.08 -1.06 25.90
CA PRO A 311 6.19 -2.10 26.93
C PRO A 311 4.98 -2.14 27.87
N ALA A 312 4.59 -3.34 28.32
CA ALA A 312 3.41 -3.54 29.18
C ALA A 312 3.52 -2.90 30.58
N SER A 313 4.74 -2.50 30.97
CA SER A 313 5.07 -1.67 32.12
C SER A 313 6.48 -1.11 31.93
N VAL A 314 6.77 0.05 32.52
CA VAL A 314 8.10 0.68 32.48
C VAL A 314 8.58 0.95 33.91
N ALA A 315 9.87 0.78 34.20
CA ALA A 315 10.41 1.05 35.53
C ALA A 315 10.99 2.46 35.61
N ALA A 316 10.72 3.16 36.72
CA ALA A 316 11.29 4.49 36.96
C ALA A 316 12.83 4.43 37.00
N GLY A 317 13.51 5.28 36.22
CA GLY A 317 14.97 5.31 36.12
C GLY A 317 15.58 4.40 35.05
N ASP A 318 14.80 3.52 34.42
CA ASP A 318 15.26 2.63 33.35
C ASP A 318 15.07 3.27 31.96
N ASP A 319 15.79 2.75 30.97
CA ASP A 319 15.59 3.10 29.55
C ASP A 319 14.27 2.51 29.02
N VAL A 320 13.50 3.34 28.32
CA VAL A 320 12.24 3.01 27.66
C VAL A 320 12.44 3.12 26.15
N GLU A 321 12.06 2.07 25.44
CA GLU A 321 12.00 2.03 23.99
C GLU A 321 10.62 1.55 23.54
N TYR A 322 10.06 2.21 22.52
CA TYR A 322 8.79 1.83 21.91
C TYR A 322 8.78 2.14 20.41
N ALA A 323 7.93 1.44 19.67
CA ALA A 323 7.80 1.59 18.23
C ALA A 323 6.47 2.27 17.85
N VAL A 324 6.52 3.13 16.83
CA VAL A 324 5.37 3.77 16.18
C VAL A 324 5.41 3.39 14.70
N THR A 325 4.45 2.62 14.22
CA THR A 325 4.38 2.21 12.81
C THR A 325 3.25 2.93 12.09
N ALA A 326 3.61 3.70 11.07
CA ALA A 326 2.68 4.33 10.15
C ALA A 326 2.57 3.50 8.87
N ARG A 327 1.34 3.34 8.36
CA ARG A 327 1.01 2.53 7.17
C ARG A 327 0.09 3.32 6.24
N ASN A 328 0.18 3.04 4.94
CA ASN A 328 -0.82 3.45 3.96
C ASN A 328 -1.41 2.20 3.32
N VAL A 329 -2.60 1.78 3.73
CA VAL A 329 -3.36 0.64 3.17
C VAL A 329 -4.39 1.11 2.12
N GLY A 330 -4.21 2.34 1.62
CA GLY A 330 -5.11 2.99 0.67
C GLY A 330 -4.67 2.83 -0.78
N PRO A 331 -5.55 3.15 -1.75
CA PRO A 331 -5.27 2.94 -3.17
C PRO A 331 -4.34 4.00 -3.78
N ASN A 332 -4.09 5.12 -3.10
CA ASN A 332 -3.16 6.17 -3.55
C ASN A 332 -1.95 6.26 -2.63
N ALA A 333 -0.80 6.65 -3.19
CA ALA A 333 0.33 7.10 -2.38
C ALA A 333 -0.02 8.39 -1.63
N SER A 334 0.53 8.58 -0.43
CA SER A 334 0.42 9.81 0.35
C SER A 334 1.83 10.28 0.70
N ALA A 335 2.29 11.33 0.01
CA ALA A 335 3.68 11.76 -0.02
C ALA A 335 3.76 13.29 -0.24
N PRO A 336 3.90 14.12 0.82
CA PRO A 336 4.15 13.75 2.20
C PRO A 336 2.88 13.44 3.01
N SER A 337 3.02 12.52 3.97
CA SER A 337 2.10 12.32 5.11
C SER A 337 2.75 12.85 6.38
N ALA A 338 2.14 13.80 7.08
CA ALA A 338 2.72 14.38 8.29
C ALA A 338 2.50 13.43 9.49
N LEU A 339 3.58 12.95 10.11
CA LEU A 339 3.56 12.19 11.37
C LEU A 339 4.00 13.08 12.54
N ALA A 340 3.16 13.14 13.56
CA ALA A 340 3.48 13.71 14.87
C ALA A 340 3.39 12.62 15.95
N VAL A 341 4.37 12.57 16.86
CA VAL A 341 4.30 11.74 18.08
C VAL A 341 4.62 12.61 19.28
N ASP A 342 3.63 12.73 20.17
CA ASP A 342 3.71 13.33 21.49
C ASP A 342 4.39 12.32 22.43
N VAL A 343 5.64 12.61 22.82
CA VAL A 343 6.46 11.70 23.63
C VAL A 343 6.20 11.97 25.11
N PRO A 344 6.12 10.95 26.00
CA PRO A 344 5.80 11.19 27.41
C PRO A 344 6.76 12.18 28.08
N ASP A 345 6.22 13.23 28.71
CA ASP A 345 6.97 14.29 29.43
C ASP A 345 7.97 13.76 30.49
N ASP A 346 7.72 12.58 31.05
CA ASP A 346 8.59 11.92 32.04
C ASP A 346 9.84 11.26 31.41
N LEU A 347 9.99 11.24 30.07
CA LEU A 347 11.18 10.71 29.39
C LEU A 347 12.22 11.82 29.13
N HIS A 348 13.47 11.55 29.50
CA HIS A 348 14.62 12.42 29.26
C HIS A 348 15.58 11.80 28.25
N ASP A 349 16.48 12.63 27.71
CA ASP A 349 17.47 12.26 26.68
C ASP A 349 16.86 11.55 25.45
N VAL A 350 15.59 11.86 25.15
CA VAL A 350 14.79 11.27 24.07
C VAL A 350 15.48 11.42 22.72
N SER A 351 15.67 10.29 22.05
CA SER A 351 16.11 10.17 20.66
C SER A 351 15.19 9.24 19.89
N TRP A 352 15.13 9.42 18.57
CA TRP A 352 14.34 8.54 17.72
C TRP A 352 15.00 8.31 16.36
N THR A 353 14.65 7.19 15.72
CA THR A 353 15.10 6.82 14.36
C THR A 353 13.93 6.35 13.51
N CYS A 354 13.97 6.61 12.21
CA CYS A 354 12.94 6.19 11.24
C CYS A 354 13.50 5.13 10.29
N ALA A 355 12.74 4.04 10.09
CA ALA A 355 13.03 3.00 9.14
C ALA A 355 11.84 2.83 8.18
N ALA A 356 12.05 3.15 6.91
CA ALA A 356 11.05 3.04 5.85
C ALA A 356 11.11 1.68 5.13
N ASP A 357 9.95 1.13 4.77
CA ASP A 357 9.86 -0.05 3.88
C ASP A 357 10.28 0.29 2.44
N SER A 358 10.43 -0.73 1.61
CA SER A 358 10.82 -0.56 0.20
C SER A 358 9.83 0.30 -0.59
N GLY A 359 10.25 1.50 -0.97
CA GLY A 359 9.45 2.46 -1.73
C GLY A 359 8.87 3.59 -0.86
N SER A 360 8.80 3.40 0.46
CA SER A 360 8.54 4.46 1.42
C SER A 360 9.80 5.32 1.64
N ALA A 361 9.64 6.53 2.20
CA ALA A 361 10.76 7.34 2.67
C ALA A 361 10.45 8.11 3.97
N CYS A 362 11.47 8.33 4.78
CA CYS A 362 11.43 9.21 5.95
C CYS A 362 11.89 10.62 5.56
N GLY A 363 11.13 11.66 5.92
CA GLY A 363 11.56 13.05 5.79
C GLY A 363 12.75 13.40 6.70
N SER A 364 12.95 12.64 7.78
CA SER A 364 14.15 12.63 8.61
C SER A 364 14.40 11.23 9.19
N ASP A 365 15.62 10.72 9.01
CA ASP A 365 16.00 9.37 9.46
C ASP A 365 16.19 9.27 10.99
N ALA A 366 16.36 10.39 11.69
CA ALA A 366 16.53 10.46 13.15
C ALA A 366 16.26 11.86 13.72
N GLY A 367 15.97 11.93 15.02
CA GLY A 367 15.76 13.18 15.76
C GLY A 367 15.82 13.01 17.29
N THR A 368 15.32 14.01 18.02
CA THR A 368 15.34 14.09 19.49
C THR A 368 14.10 14.82 20.01
N GLY A 369 13.59 14.43 21.18
CA GLY A 369 12.31 14.91 21.71
C GLY A 369 11.13 14.37 20.89
N ASP A 370 10.05 15.15 20.81
CA ASP A 370 8.87 14.81 20.01
C ASP A 370 9.22 14.46 18.56
N VAL A 371 8.44 13.55 17.98
CA VAL A 371 8.57 13.23 16.56
C VAL A 371 7.75 14.22 15.77
N THR A 372 8.37 14.87 14.80
CA THR A 372 7.67 15.63 13.74
C THR A 372 8.44 15.39 12.45
N THR A 373 7.91 14.54 11.59
CA THR A 373 8.50 14.23 10.28
C THR A 373 7.40 13.99 9.25
N ASP A 374 7.67 14.39 8.02
CA ASP A 374 6.92 13.90 6.88
C ASP A 374 7.35 12.45 6.57
N LEU A 375 6.43 11.65 6.03
CA LEU A 375 6.64 10.30 5.53
C LEU A 375 6.08 10.19 4.11
N ASP A 376 6.87 9.71 3.16
CA ASP A 376 6.36 9.33 1.85
C ASP A 376 5.90 7.87 1.93
N LEU A 377 4.60 7.63 1.89
CA LEU A 377 3.99 6.31 2.00
C LEU A 377 3.29 5.94 0.69
N PRO A 378 3.91 5.12 -0.19
CA PRO A 378 3.21 4.56 -1.35
C PRO A 378 2.04 3.67 -0.91
N ARG A 379 1.20 3.27 -1.86
CA ARG A 379 0.21 2.20 -1.64
C ARG A 379 0.89 0.99 -0.98
N ASP A 380 0.24 0.44 0.04
CA ASP A 380 0.68 -0.68 0.88
C ASP A 380 2.06 -0.46 1.55
N GLY A 381 2.58 0.77 1.55
CA GLY A 381 3.84 1.15 2.16
C GLY A 381 3.73 1.41 3.65
N SER A 382 4.84 1.21 4.38
CA SER A 382 4.93 1.56 5.80
C SER A 382 6.27 2.20 6.18
N ALA A 383 6.30 2.82 7.36
CA ALA A 383 7.52 3.27 8.02
C ALA A 383 7.36 3.15 9.54
N THR A 384 8.43 2.76 10.23
CA THR A 384 8.46 2.61 11.69
C THR A 384 9.42 3.62 12.30
N ILE A 385 8.95 4.39 13.27
CA ILE A 385 9.77 5.18 14.18
C ILE A 385 10.07 4.34 15.41
N THR A 386 11.32 4.25 15.82
CA THR A 386 11.72 3.75 17.15
C THR A 386 12.06 4.96 18.01
N VAL A 387 11.37 5.13 19.14
CA VAL A 387 11.60 6.18 20.13
C VAL A 387 12.24 5.57 21.36
N SER A 388 13.36 6.14 21.82
CA SER A 388 14.13 5.67 22.98
C SER A 388 14.50 6.84 23.89
N GLY A 389 14.36 6.68 25.21
CA GLY A 389 14.74 7.68 26.22
C GLY A 389 14.72 7.09 27.64
N THR A 390 15.26 7.80 28.63
CA THR A 390 15.33 7.30 30.02
C THR A 390 14.16 7.85 30.84
N LEU A 391 13.43 6.97 31.54
CA LEU A 391 12.29 7.38 32.37
C LEU A 391 12.76 8.04 33.67
N ASP A 392 12.09 9.13 34.06
CA ASP A 392 12.38 9.84 35.31
C ASP A 392 12.39 8.88 36.52
N ALA A 393 13.45 8.92 37.33
CA ALA A 393 13.58 8.08 38.52
C ALA A 393 12.52 8.41 39.61
N GLY A 394 11.81 9.53 39.45
CA GLY A 394 10.66 9.93 40.27
C GLY A 394 9.29 9.68 39.62
N ALA A 395 9.23 9.10 38.42
CA ALA A 395 7.99 8.88 37.68
C ALA A 395 7.05 7.93 38.46
N THR A 396 5.74 8.21 38.38
CA THR A 396 4.70 7.38 39.02
C THR A 396 3.40 7.43 38.22
N GLY A 397 2.57 6.39 38.32
CA GLY A 397 1.29 6.34 37.61
C GLY A 397 1.44 5.64 36.26
N THR A 398 1.25 6.38 35.17
CA THR A 398 1.27 5.87 33.79
C THR A 398 1.96 6.87 32.87
N VAL A 399 2.91 6.42 32.07
CA VAL A 399 3.35 7.18 30.89
C VAL A 399 2.39 6.95 29.74
N GLU A 400 2.17 7.95 28.90
CA GLU A 400 1.26 7.92 27.75
C GLU A 400 1.93 8.60 26.55
N SER A 401 1.80 8.02 25.36
CA SER A 401 2.25 8.62 24.10
C SER A 401 1.12 8.60 23.09
N THR A 402 0.95 9.70 22.34
CA THR A 402 -0.04 9.80 21.27
C THR A 402 0.64 10.08 19.93
N ALA A 403 0.40 9.20 18.96
CA ALA A 403 0.85 9.35 17.59
C ALA A 403 -0.35 9.71 16.70
N THR A 404 -0.18 10.70 15.83
CA THR A 404 -1.17 11.10 14.83
C THR A 404 -0.48 11.22 13.48
N ILE A 405 -1.06 10.59 12.46
CA ILE A 405 -0.67 10.76 11.06
C ILE A 405 -1.76 11.56 10.33
N THR A 406 -1.38 12.29 9.29
CA THR A 406 -2.31 13.08 8.46
C THR A 406 -1.86 13.04 7.00
N PRO A 407 -2.77 12.75 6.05
CA PRO A 407 -2.43 12.67 4.63
C PRO A 407 -2.15 14.05 4.00
N GLU A 408 -1.61 14.05 2.79
CA GLU A 408 -1.48 15.28 1.99
C GLU A 408 -2.86 15.97 1.81
N PRO A 409 -2.98 17.31 1.93
CA PRO A 409 -4.26 18.03 1.83
C PRO A 409 -5.07 17.87 0.52
N SER A 410 -4.51 17.27 -0.53
CA SER A 410 -5.22 16.94 -1.79
C SER A 410 -5.93 15.57 -1.73
N LEU A 411 -5.54 14.73 -0.78
CA LEU A 411 -6.11 13.42 -0.49
C LEU A 411 -7.22 13.54 0.56
N ALA A 412 -8.05 12.52 0.67
CA ALA A 412 -8.94 12.35 1.81
C ALA A 412 -8.77 10.94 2.36
N ASP A 413 -8.72 10.81 3.69
CA ASP A 413 -8.71 9.48 4.29
C ASP A 413 -10.10 8.81 4.18
N VAL A 414 -10.12 7.49 4.06
CA VAL A 414 -11.34 6.68 4.09
C VAL A 414 -11.68 6.21 5.50
N ASP A 415 -10.70 6.15 6.41
CA ASP A 415 -10.89 5.92 7.84
C ASP A 415 -10.04 6.93 8.64
N GLU A 416 -10.70 7.91 9.26
CA GLU A 416 -10.02 8.87 10.14
C GLU A 416 -9.81 8.31 11.56
N SER A 417 -10.27 7.07 11.87
CA SER A 417 -10.30 6.55 13.24
C SER A 417 -9.04 5.78 13.67
N ASP A 418 -8.23 5.29 12.73
CA ASP A 418 -6.91 4.69 12.91
C ASP A 418 -5.75 5.65 12.57
N ASN A 419 -6.06 6.87 12.11
CA ASN A 419 -5.12 7.99 11.96
C ASN A 419 -4.56 8.53 13.29
N THR A 420 -5.00 8.03 14.45
CA THR A 420 -4.43 8.36 15.77
C THR A 420 -4.40 7.14 16.69
N SER A 421 -3.26 6.94 17.35
CA SER A 421 -3.04 5.87 18.32
C SER A 421 -2.51 6.44 19.62
N THR A 422 -3.12 6.07 20.75
CA THR A 422 -2.65 6.41 22.09
C THR A 422 -2.35 5.12 22.84
N VAL A 423 -1.14 5.00 23.37
CA VAL A 423 -0.70 3.88 24.22
C VAL A 423 -0.17 4.39 25.54
N SER A 424 -0.35 3.60 26.60
CA SER A 424 0.17 3.92 27.92
C SER A 424 0.70 2.69 28.64
N ALA A 425 1.70 2.91 29.49
CA ALA A 425 2.34 1.88 30.30
C ALA A 425 2.32 2.31 31.78
N PRO A 426 1.91 1.43 32.72
CA PRO A 426 2.03 1.71 34.14
C PRO A 426 3.50 1.76 34.56
N VAL A 427 3.83 2.73 35.39
CA VAL A 427 5.17 2.89 35.98
C VAL A 427 5.32 1.98 37.19
N THR A 428 6.26 1.05 37.14
CA THR A 428 6.72 0.27 38.29
C THR A 428 7.83 1.02 39.03
N ALA A 429 7.91 0.82 40.35
CA ALA A 429 9.01 1.35 41.14
C ALA A 429 10.35 0.82 40.61
N ALA A 430 11.39 1.66 40.64
CA ALA A 430 12.76 1.28 40.36
C ALA A 430 13.19 0.07 41.20
N ASP A 431 13.92 -0.88 40.63
CA ASP A 431 14.63 -1.84 41.46
C ASP A 431 15.69 -1.09 42.26
N THR A 432 15.59 -1.20 43.59
CA THR A 432 16.43 -0.52 44.56
C THR A 432 17.08 -1.51 45.53
N THR A 433 17.12 -2.79 45.13
CA THR A 433 17.67 -3.89 45.92
C THR A 433 19.03 -4.35 45.38
N ALA A 434 19.81 -5.01 46.23
CA ALA A 434 20.98 -5.75 45.78
C ALA A 434 20.55 -7.15 45.35
N GLN A 435 21.27 -7.74 44.40
CA GLN A 435 20.99 -9.07 43.87
C GLN A 435 22.30 -9.85 43.79
N LEU A 436 22.52 -10.85 44.64
CA LEU A 436 23.77 -11.59 44.71
C LEU A 436 23.74 -12.87 43.86
N GLU A 437 24.64 -12.95 42.89
CA GLU A 437 24.96 -14.19 42.16
C GLU A 437 26.11 -14.93 42.89
N THR A 438 26.01 -16.26 43.02
CA THR A 438 27.06 -17.09 43.65
C THR A 438 27.75 -18.01 42.65
N ASP A 439 29.06 -17.87 42.53
CA ASP A 439 29.94 -18.81 41.84
C ASP A 439 30.67 -19.72 42.85
N LYS A 440 31.00 -20.95 42.44
CA LYS A 440 31.77 -21.89 43.27
C LYS A 440 32.75 -22.71 42.43
N SER A 441 33.94 -22.94 42.99
CA SER A 441 34.95 -23.84 42.44
C SER A 441 35.65 -24.60 43.57
N VAL A 442 36.43 -25.64 43.24
CA VAL A 442 37.15 -26.46 44.20
C VAL A 442 38.57 -26.77 43.72
N THR A 443 39.53 -26.87 44.65
CA THR A 443 40.91 -27.25 44.35
C THR A 443 41.48 -28.17 45.45
N PRO A 444 42.07 -29.33 45.10
CA PRO A 444 42.05 -29.97 43.79
C PRO A 444 40.64 -30.46 43.42
N SER A 445 40.25 -30.37 42.15
CA SER A 445 38.95 -30.82 41.63
C SER A 445 38.93 -32.25 41.11
N ASP A 446 40.09 -32.87 40.96
CA ASP A 446 40.29 -34.27 40.62
C ASP A 446 41.59 -34.74 41.27
N GLY A 447 41.77 -36.05 41.42
CA GLY A 447 42.94 -36.60 42.09
C GLY A 447 42.84 -36.68 43.62
N VAL A 448 41.65 -36.45 44.20
CA VAL A 448 41.42 -36.45 45.65
C VAL A 448 41.42 -37.89 46.20
N ALA A 449 42.14 -38.17 47.28
CA ALA A 449 42.02 -39.44 48.00
C ALA A 449 41.12 -39.30 49.25
N PRO A 450 40.48 -40.39 49.73
CA PRO A 450 39.80 -40.39 51.02
C PRO A 450 40.75 -39.95 52.15
N GLY A 451 40.38 -38.88 52.87
CA GLY A 451 41.21 -38.23 53.89
C GLY A 451 41.97 -36.98 53.43
N ASP A 452 41.98 -36.63 52.14
CA ASP A 452 42.60 -35.40 51.63
C ASP A 452 41.76 -34.14 51.89
N GLU A 453 42.43 -32.99 51.99
CA GLU A 453 41.82 -31.65 52.09
C GLU A 453 41.57 -31.06 50.69
N VAL A 454 40.37 -30.52 50.49
CA VAL A 454 39.97 -29.71 49.33
C VAL A 454 39.58 -28.31 49.80
N GLU A 455 39.94 -27.29 49.02
CA GLU A 455 39.57 -25.89 49.24
C GLU A 455 38.52 -25.49 48.20
N TYR A 456 37.30 -25.19 48.66
CA TYR A 456 36.26 -24.54 47.87
C TYR A 456 36.47 -23.03 47.87
N LEU A 457 36.35 -22.39 46.70
CA LEU A 457 36.31 -20.94 46.56
C LEU A 457 34.89 -20.55 46.13
N VAL A 458 34.15 -19.95 47.05
CA VAL A 458 32.81 -19.37 46.82
C VAL A 458 33.00 -17.89 46.48
N THR A 459 32.36 -17.38 45.44
CA THR A 459 32.43 -15.97 45.03
C THR A 459 31.03 -15.38 44.96
N ALA A 460 30.77 -14.34 45.73
CA ALA A 460 29.55 -13.54 45.68
C ALA A 460 29.77 -12.34 44.76
N ARG A 461 28.83 -12.09 43.84
CA ARG A 461 28.84 -10.96 42.90
C ARG A 461 27.54 -10.18 42.99
N ASN A 462 27.61 -8.87 43.21
CA ASN A 462 26.43 -8.03 43.14
C ASN A 462 26.07 -7.75 41.67
N ARG A 463 24.87 -8.17 41.25
CA ARG A 463 24.25 -7.91 39.94
C ARG A 463 23.17 -6.84 40.01
N GLY A 464 22.70 -6.49 41.20
CA GLY A 464 21.64 -5.51 41.41
C GLY A 464 22.14 -4.06 41.28
N PRO A 465 21.22 -3.09 41.15
CA PRO A 465 21.58 -1.66 41.07
C PRO A 465 22.02 -1.06 42.41
N ALA A 466 21.58 -1.61 43.55
CA ALA A 466 21.93 -1.09 44.88
C ALA A 466 23.10 -1.86 45.53
N ASP A 467 23.79 -1.19 46.47
CA ASP A 467 24.94 -1.74 47.20
C ASP A 467 24.54 -2.94 48.10
N ALA A 468 25.20 -4.08 47.91
CA ALA A 468 25.06 -5.25 48.77
C ALA A 468 25.90 -5.05 50.04
N ALA A 469 25.29 -4.76 51.19
CA ALA A 469 26.00 -4.61 52.46
C ALA A 469 26.26 -5.97 53.14
N ASP A 470 27.21 -6.02 54.07
CA ASP A 470 27.48 -7.18 54.95
C ASP A 470 27.53 -8.55 54.22
N VAL A 471 28.17 -8.59 53.05
CA VAL A 471 28.14 -9.77 52.17
C VAL A 471 28.83 -10.96 52.84
N GLY A 472 28.13 -12.08 52.88
CA GLY A 472 28.57 -13.37 53.41
C GLY A 472 28.25 -14.51 52.45
N ALA A 473 28.45 -15.75 52.93
CA ALA A 473 28.05 -16.95 52.21
C ALA A 473 27.69 -18.10 53.16
N VAL A 474 26.77 -18.95 52.74
CA VAL A 474 26.39 -20.19 53.42
C VAL A 474 26.63 -21.36 52.48
N ASP A 475 27.28 -22.41 52.99
CA ASP A 475 27.72 -23.58 52.24
C ASP A 475 27.30 -24.83 53.04
N GLU A 476 26.43 -25.67 52.46
CA GLU A 476 25.99 -26.92 53.07
C GLU A 476 26.85 -28.06 52.53
N LEU A 477 27.92 -28.40 53.26
CA LEU A 477 28.84 -29.45 52.85
C LEU A 477 28.10 -30.80 52.78
N PRO A 478 28.20 -31.55 51.67
CA PRO A 478 27.65 -32.91 51.60
C PRO A 478 28.28 -33.82 52.67
N GLU A 479 27.56 -34.85 53.12
CA GLU A 479 27.91 -35.65 54.31
C GLU A 479 29.29 -36.33 54.25
N GLN A 480 29.80 -36.57 53.04
CA GLN A 480 31.12 -37.11 52.76
C GLN A 480 32.27 -36.12 53.03
N LEU A 481 31.97 -34.84 53.24
CA LEU A 481 32.94 -33.77 53.49
C LEU A 481 32.80 -33.22 54.90
N ARG A 482 33.93 -33.01 55.59
CA ARG A 482 33.97 -32.40 56.92
C ARG A 482 34.80 -31.13 56.91
N PHE A 483 34.21 -30.02 57.35
CA PHE A 483 34.92 -28.74 57.51
C PHE A 483 36.18 -28.90 58.40
N VAL A 484 37.28 -28.28 57.97
CA VAL A 484 38.56 -28.24 58.70
C VAL A 484 39.07 -26.82 58.95
N GLY A 485 38.62 -25.82 58.20
CA GLY A 485 38.93 -24.43 58.47
C GLY A 485 38.66 -23.49 57.29
N SER A 486 38.96 -22.21 57.51
CA SER A 486 38.89 -21.16 56.50
C SER A 486 39.90 -20.06 56.85
N PRO A 487 40.55 -19.43 55.85
CA PRO A 487 41.30 -18.19 56.05
C PRO A 487 40.40 -16.93 56.00
N ASP A 488 39.15 -17.07 55.55
CA ASP A 488 38.21 -15.98 55.23
C ASP A 488 37.02 -15.98 56.24
N ASP A 489 37.35 -16.14 57.52
CA ASP A 489 36.44 -16.10 58.70
C ASP A 489 35.17 -16.98 58.66
N CYS A 490 35.15 -18.05 57.85
CA CYS A 490 34.06 -19.02 57.87
C CYS A 490 34.08 -19.92 59.12
N THR A 491 32.90 -20.21 59.66
CA THR A 491 32.69 -21.12 60.81
C THR A 491 31.66 -22.19 60.45
N ALA A 492 31.66 -23.34 61.15
CA ALA A 492 30.78 -24.46 60.83
C ALA A 492 29.96 -24.96 62.03
N GLU A 493 28.67 -25.21 61.81
CA GLU A 493 27.77 -25.93 62.72
C GLU A 493 27.30 -27.23 62.04
N GLY A 494 27.96 -28.34 62.39
CA GLY A 494 27.81 -29.60 61.65
C GLY A 494 28.31 -29.44 60.21
N GLN A 495 27.41 -29.66 59.24
CA GLN A 495 27.68 -29.52 57.82
C GLN A 495 27.48 -28.11 57.26
N ARG A 496 26.76 -27.23 57.99
CA ARG A 496 26.52 -25.86 57.55
C ARG A 496 27.72 -24.99 57.88
N VAL A 497 28.43 -24.54 56.85
CA VAL A 497 29.49 -23.54 56.93
C VAL A 497 28.88 -22.17 56.64
N SER A 498 29.21 -21.18 57.46
CA SER A 498 28.76 -19.79 57.34
C SER A 498 29.98 -18.86 57.37
N CYS A 499 30.17 -18.13 56.28
CA CYS A 499 31.17 -17.08 56.09
C CYS A 499 30.52 -15.71 56.26
N ARG A 500 31.26 -14.74 56.80
CA ARG A 500 30.80 -13.35 56.98
C ARG A 500 31.90 -12.39 56.58
N SER A 501 31.52 -11.23 56.05
CA SER A 501 32.41 -10.08 55.96
C SER A 501 31.63 -8.79 56.14
N ASP A 502 32.32 -7.74 56.59
CA ASP A 502 31.79 -6.37 56.62
C ASP A 502 31.94 -5.69 55.24
N THR A 503 32.00 -6.47 54.15
CA THR A 503 32.22 -5.95 52.79
C THR A 503 30.90 -5.47 52.19
N THR A 504 30.87 -4.21 51.78
CA THR A 504 29.87 -3.70 50.85
C THR A 504 30.35 -3.90 49.43
N LEU A 505 29.51 -4.48 48.55
CA LEU A 505 29.77 -4.59 47.12
C LEU A 505 28.91 -3.59 46.34
N ALA A 506 29.55 -2.67 45.63
CA ALA A 506 28.86 -1.88 44.61
C ALA A 506 28.41 -2.78 43.44
N SER A 507 27.49 -2.28 42.61
CA SER A 507 27.01 -3.01 41.44
C SER A 507 28.17 -3.46 40.55
N GLY A 508 28.21 -4.76 40.23
CA GLY A 508 29.27 -5.37 39.43
C GLY A 508 30.56 -5.74 40.19
N GLU A 509 30.67 -5.48 41.50
CA GLU A 509 31.79 -5.93 42.33
C GLU A 509 31.63 -7.39 42.82
N SER A 510 32.68 -7.94 43.44
CA SER A 510 32.66 -9.32 43.96
C SER A 510 33.60 -9.53 45.15
N VAL A 511 33.23 -10.44 46.05
CA VAL A 511 34.07 -10.94 47.15
C VAL A 511 34.11 -12.47 47.14
N SER A 512 35.19 -13.09 47.61
CA SER A 512 35.33 -14.54 47.64
C SER A 512 35.72 -15.08 49.02
N PHE A 513 35.19 -16.24 49.37
CA PHE A 513 35.42 -16.97 50.62
C PHE A 513 36.01 -18.36 50.33
N ARG A 514 37.06 -18.75 51.05
CA ARG A 514 37.64 -20.10 50.99
C ARG A 514 37.15 -20.99 52.11
N ILE A 515 36.69 -22.18 51.77
CA ILE A 515 36.16 -23.19 52.70
C ILE A 515 36.98 -24.46 52.52
N ARG A 516 37.70 -24.88 53.57
CA ARG A 516 38.50 -26.12 53.55
C ARG A 516 37.72 -27.25 54.17
N ALA A 517 37.59 -28.34 53.44
CA ALA A 517 36.93 -29.55 53.88
C ALA A 517 37.82 -30.77 53.60
N VAL A 518 37.70 -31.81 54.42
CA VAL A 518 38.37 -33.09 54.21
C VAL A 518 37.34 -34.14 53.79
N LEU A 519 37.67 -34.91 52.76
CA LEU A 519 36.90 -36.08 52.33
C LEU A 519 36.99 -37.19 53.37
N ASP A 520 35.86 -37.81 53.71
CA ASP A 520 35.80 -38.90 54.68
C ASP A 520 36.81 -40.02 54.34
N PRO A 521 37.75 -40.39 55.25
CA PRO A 521 38.64 -41.54 55.06
C PRO A 521 37.92 -42.87 54.79
N GLU A 522 36.64 -42.99 55.16
CA GLU A 522 35.80 -44.16 54.87
C GLU A 522 35.10 -44.11 53.50
N TYR A 523 35.18 -43.00 52.76
CA TYR A 523 34.60 -42.86 51.42
C TYR A 523 35.17 -43.86 50.40
N ARG A 524 34.32 -44.40 49.52
CA ARG A 524 34.66 -45.46 48.53
C ARG A 524 34.13 -45.23 47.11
N GLY A 525 33.48 -44.10 46.84
CA GLY A 525 32.98 -43.76 45.49
C GLY A 525 34.06 -43.13 44.59
N ASP A 526 33.62 -42.59 43.46
CA ASP A 526 34.46 -41.91 42.47
C ASP A 526 34.41 -40.37 42.56
N GLY A 527 33.65 -39.85 43.53
CA GLY A 527 33.45 -38.42 43.79
C GLY A 527 32.20 -37.82 43.14
N SER A 528 31.51 -38.57 42.26
CA SER A 528 30.33 -38.07 41.53
C SER A 528 29.10 -37.77 42.40
N ASP A 529 28.99 -38.40 43.57
CA ASP A 529 27.96 -38.12 44.59
C ASP A 529 28.33 -36.97 45.54
N VAL A 530 29.60 -36.52 45.54
CA VAL A 530 30.09 -35.43 46.40
C VAL A 530 29.88 -34.08 45.70
N VAL A 531 28.62 -33.73 45.47
CA VAL A 531 28.21 -32.44 44.86
C VAL A 531 28.04 -31.39 45.96
N ASN A 532 28.71 -30.24 45.82
CA ASN A 532 28.66 -29.16 46.81
C ASN A 532 28.16 -27.83 46.19
N THR A 533 27.23 -27.13 46.86
CA THR A 533 26.64 -25.85 46.44
C THR A 533 26.73 -24.82 47.57
N ALA A 534 26.92 -23.54 47.25
CA ALA A 534 26.89 -22.43 48.22
C ALA A 534 25.93 -21.33 47.78
N VAL A 535 25.54 -20.48 48.71
CA VAL A 535 24.63 -19.34 48.53
C VAL A 535 25.25 -18.11 49.18
N ALA A 536 25.45 -17.04 48.42
CA ALA A 536 25.84 -15.74 48.93
C ALA A 536 24.68 -15.08 49.69
N THR A 537 24.97 -14.26 50.68
CA THR A 537 23.95 -13.65 51.56
C THR A 537 24.24 -12.18 51.83
N SER A 538 23.22 -11.32 51.78
CA SER A 538 23.28 -9.93 52.25
C SER A 538 21.91 -9.52 52.80
N PRO A 539 21.83 -8.65 53.82
CA PRO A 539 20.57 -8.02 54.23
C PRO A 539 20.03 -6.99 53.21
N SER A 540 20.84 -6.54 52.24
CA SER A 540 20.40 -5.69 51.10
C SER A 540 19.74 -6.49 49.97
N ASP A 541 19.81 -7.82 50.04
CA ASP A 541 19.29 -8.80 49.08
C ASP A 541 18.11 -9.52 49.77
N PRO A 542 16.87 -9.05 49.57
CA PRO A 542 15.74 -9.43 50.42
C PRO A 542 15.09 -10.77 50.04
N ASP A 543 15.26 -11.20 48.80
CA ASP A 543 14.89 -12.53 48.29
C ASP A 543 16.00 -13.58 48.51
N GLY A 544 17.24 -13.14 48.63
CA GLY A 544 18.41 -13.95 48.95
C GLY A 544 19.14 -14.43 47.69
N GLY A 545 20.47 -14.44 47.75
CA GLY A 545 21.32 -14.68 46.59
C GLY A 545 21.09 -16.03 45.88
N ASP A 546 21.36 -16.03 44.57
CA ASP A 546 21.27 -17.21 43.72
C ASP A 546 22.26 -18.30 44.17
N PRO A 547 21.85 -19.59 44.24
CA PRO A 547 22.73 -20.69 44.58
C PRO A 547 23.74 -20.99 43.46
N SER A 548 24.96 -21.36 43.86
CA SER A 548 25.99 -21.77 42.92
C SER A 548 25.60 -23.05 42.16
N PRO A 549 26.12 -23.22 40.92
CA PRO A 549 26.20 -24.55 40.31
C PRO A 549 26.82 -25.57 41.29
N GLY A 550 26.37 -26.81 41.21
CA GLY A 550 26.90 -27.90 42.02
C GLY A 550 28.32 -28.27 41.57
N VAL A 551 29.27 -28.27 42.51
CA VAL A 551 30.68 -28.54 42.26
C VAL A 551 31.06 -29.90 42.85
N SER A 552 31.42 -30.85 41.98
CA SER A 552 31.93 -32.18 42.36
C SER A 552 33.46 -32.19 42.48
N ILE A 553 33.98 -33.22 43.17
CA ILE A 553 35.39 -33.60 43.18
C ILE A 553 35.58 -34.95 42.49
N GLY A 554 36.71 -35.18 41.81
CA GLY A 554 37.11 -36.49 41.28
C GLY A 554 38.01 -37.24 42.26
N VAL A 555 37.66 -38.50 42.56
CA VAL A 555 38.35 -39.31 43.57
C VAL A 555 39.20 -40.42 42.93
N VAL A 556 40.46 -40.54 43.38
CA VAL A 556 41.37 -41.60 42.91
C VAL A 556 40.95 -42.94 43.50
N GLY A 557 40.33 -43.77 42.67
CA GLY A 557 40.03 -45.16 43.04
C GLY A 557 41.31 -45.91 43.46
N PRO A 558 41.30 -46.70 44.55
CA PRO A 558 42.47 -47.42 45.06
C PRO A 558 42.81 -48.63 44.16
N GLY A 559 43.36 -48.37 42.96
CA GLY A 559 43.53 -49.42 41.95
C GLY A 559 44.25 -49.07 40.62
N GLY A 560 45.00 -47.97 40.54
CA GLY A 560 46.10 -47.71 39.58
C GLY A 560 45.99 -48.06 38.07
N GLY A 561 46.01 -47.04 37.21
CA GLY A 561 46.44 -47.17 35.80
C GLY A 561 45.93 -46.06 34.88
N PRO A 562 46.78 -45.36 34.10
CA PRO A 562 46.32 -44.25 33.25
C PRO A 562 45.58 -44.73 32.00
N VAL A 563 44.36 -44.23 31.79
CA VAL A 563 43.65 -44.34 30.51
C VAL A 563 44.02 -43.11 29.67
N PRO A 564 44.43 -43.25 28.39
CA PRO A 564 44.94 -42.12 27.61
C PRO A 564 43.82 -41.16 27.18
N SER A 565 44.14 -39.87 27.22
CA SER A 565 43.30 -38.78 26.70
C SER A 565 43.09 -38.89 25.18
N THR A 566 41.88 -38.55 24.73
CA THR A 566 41.60 -38.13 23.35
C THR A 566 40.98 -36.75 23.32
N SER A 567 41.59 -35.84 22.56
CA SER A 567 41.20 -34.44 22.35
C SER A 567 40.10 -34.28 21.26
N PRO A 568 39.65 -33.08 20.82
CA PRO A 568 38.30 -32.59 21.20
C PRO A 568 37.46 -31.97 20.03
N ILE A 569 36.41 -31.19 20.37
CA ILE A 569 35.75 -30.08 19.60
C ILE A 569 34.60 -30.47 18.62
N PRO A 570 33.45 -29.74 18.51
CA PRO A 570 32.75 -28.80 19.43
C PRO A 570 31.22 -29.04 19.59
N ALA A 571 30.56 -28.11 20.31
CA ALA A 571 29.14 -28.06 20.71
C ALA A 571 28.09 -27.79 19.61
N ALA A 572 26.82 -28.10 19.92
CA ALA A 572 25.68 -27.15 19.85
C ALA A 572 24.44 -27.66 20.66
N THR A 573 23.91 -26.78 21.52
CA THR A 573 22.52 -26.60 22.05
C THR A 573 21.49 -27.75 22.08
N PRO A 574 20.66 -27.83 23.15
CA PRO A 574 19.38 -27.11 23.10
C PRO A 574 18.88 -26.52 24.43
N SER A 575 17.83 -25.70 24.30
CA SER A 575 16.94 -25.17 25.35
C SER A 575 15.49 -25.51 24.93
N PRO A 576 14.42 -25.42 25.76
CA PRO A 576 14.32 -25.51 27.23
C PRO A 576 13.23 -26.52 27.70
N THR A 577 12.87 -26.43 28.99
CA THR A 577 11.61 -26.85 29.66
C THR A 577 11.48 -28.29 30.18
N GLY A 578 11.06 -28.40 31.45
CA GLY A 578 10.86 -29.68 32.16
C GLY A 578 10.59 -29.52 33.67
N ARG A 579 9.49 -28.84 34.03
CA ARG A 579 9.06 -28.59 35.43
C ARG A 579 8.83 -29.91 36.21
N PRO A 580 9.22 -30.03 37.49
CA PRO A 580 9.15 -31.29 38.23
C PRO A 580 7.74 -31.65 38.73
N THR A 581 7.51 -32.95 38.93
CA THR A 581 6.35 -33.50 39.65
C THR A 581 6.78 -34.15 40.95
N SER A 582 6.25 -33.69 42.08
CA SER A 582 6.31 -34.39 43.38
C SER A 582 4.92 -34.80 43.84
N GLY A 583 4.84 -36.01 44.41
CA GLY A 583 3.66 -36.52 45.10
C GLY A 583 3.69 -36.20 46.62
N PRO A 584 2.96 -36.97 47.46
CA PRO A 584 1.76 -36.40 48.06
C PRO A 584 1.60 -36.62 49.59
N ASP A 585 0.75 -35.82 50.24
CA ASP A 585 0.06 -36.15 51.50
C ASP A 585 -1.24 -35.30 51.61
N THR A 586 -2.45 -35.88 51.71
CA THR A 586 -3.29 -36.07 52.93
C THR A 586 -3.64 -34.79 53.71
N THR A 587 -4.85 -34.50 54.23
CA THR A 587 -6.22 -35.08 54.32
C THR A 587 -7.21 -33.86 54.33
N THR A 588 -8.51 -33.89 53.98
CA THR A 588 -9.70 -34.56 54.57
C THR A 588 -10.95 -34.27 53.68
N GLY A 589 -11.98 -35.12 53.65
CA GLY A 589 -13.27 -34.85 52.96
C GLY A 589 -14.35 -34.22 53.87
N PRO A 590 -15.67 -34.27 53.54
CA PRO A 590 -16.31 -34.84 52.32
C PRO A 590 -17.46 -34.00 51.69
N ASP A 591 -18.03 -34.55 50.60
CA ASP A 591 -19.49 -34.67 50.30
C ASP A 591 -20.10 -33.94 49.06
N THR A 592 -20.92 -34.69 48.29
CA THR A 592 -21.87 -34.30 47.22
C THR A 592 -21.36 -33.54 45.96
N THR A 593 -21.84 -33.72 44.70
CA THR A 593 -22.77 -34.66 44.02
C THR A 593 -22.71 -34.46 42.49
N VAL A 594 -22.90 -35.52 41.67
CA VAL A 594 -23.30 -35.51 40.21
C VAL A 594 -22.31 -34.83 39.24
N GLY A 595 -22.06 -35.25 37.99
CA GLY A 595 -22.53 -36.32 37.08
C GLY A 595 -21.72 -36.23 35.76
N PRO A 596 -21.73 -37.24 34.85
CA PRO A 596 -20.59 -37.48 33.95
C PRO A 596 -20.61 -36.78 32.58
N ALA A 597 -19.42 -36.63 32.01
CA ALA A 597 -19.19 -36.25 30.61
C ALA A 597 -19.23 -37.46 29.65
N THR A 598 -19.52 -37.20 28.38
CA THR A 598 -19.45 -38.20 27.29
C THR A 598 -18.63 -37.68 26.11
N THR A 599 -17.58 -38.42 25.75
CA THR A 599 -16.87 -38.34 24.46
C THR A 599 -17.79 -38.78 23.30
N PRO A 600 -17.42 -38.49 22.03
CA PRO A 600 -17.12 -39.64 21.18
C PRO A 600 -15.91 -39.50 20.23
N THR A 601 -15.40 -40.66 19.84
CA THR A 601 -14.23 -40.95 18.99
C THR A 601 -14.57 -40.96 17.49
N ALA A 602 -13.61 -40.67 16.59
CA ALA A 602 -13.63 -41.19 15.22
C ALA A 602 -12.25 -41.24 14.52
N VAL A 603 -11.81 -42.45 14.16
CA VAL A 603 -10.70 -42.85 13.25
C VAL A 603 -11.17 -44.23 12.70
N PRO A 604 -11.15 -44.56 11.39
CA PRO A 604 -9.89 -45.00 10.73
C PRO A 604 -9.75 -44.78 9.21
N ALA A 605 -8.57 -45.16 8.70
CA ALA A 605 -8.12 -45.00 7.31
C ALA A 605 -8.11 -46.29 6.48
N ALA A 606 -8.07 -46.13 5.15
CA ALA A 606 -7.52 -47.04 4.14
C ALA A 606 -7.28 -46.22 2.85
N GLY A 607 -6.32 -46.48 1.95
CA GLY A 607 -5.33 -47.56 1.87
C GLY A 607 -5.31 -48.21 0.47
N ALA A 608 -4.46 -47.73 -0.45
CA ALA A 608 -4.21 -48.36 -1.75
C ALA A 608 -2.82 -48.01 -2.33
N GLN A 609 -2.20 -48.93 -3.08
CA GLN A 609 -0.80 -48.86 -3.54
C GLN A 609 -0.64 -48.84 -5.07
N HIS A 610 0.55 -48.38 -5.49
CA HIS A 610 1.38 -48.83 -6.63
C HIS A 610 0.94 -48.62 -8.10
N GLY A 611 1.84 -47.96 -8.83
CA GLY A 611 2.02 -48.06 -10.28
C GLY A 611 3.04 -47.02 -10.74
N GLY A 612 4.28 -47.41 -11.07
CA GLY A 612 5.35 -46.46 -11.40
C GLY A 612 6.14 -46.80 -12.66
N THR A 613 6.72 -45.77 -13.27
CA THR A 613 7.81 -45.70 -14.28
C THR A 613 7.82 -44.25 -14.82
N GLY A 614 8.94 -43.58 -15.14
CA GLY A 614 10.36 -43.87 -14.90
C GLY A 614 11.26 -42.86 -15.66
N GLY A 615 12.33 -42.38 -15.02
CA GLY A 615 13.37 -41.52 -15.65
C GLY A 615 13.09 -40.00 -15.60
N GLY A 616 14.06 -39.12 -15.27
CA GLY A 616 15.42 -39.40 -14.82
C GLY A 616 16.19 -38.16 -14.33
N THR A 617 17.11 -38.40 -13.40
CA THR A 617 18.37 -37.71 -13.06
C THR A 617 18.92 -36.70 -14.10
N ARG A 618 19.63 -35.60 -13.76
CA ARG A 618 20.33 -35.22 -12.51
C ARG A 618 20.87 -33.77 -12.56
N SER A 619 21.32 -33.29 -11.39
CA SER A 619 22.44 -32.35 -11.18
C SER A 619 22.23 -30.83 -11.36
N ALA A 620 22.25 -30.15 -10.22
CA ALA A 620 22.65 -28.75 -10.10
C ALA A 620 24.11 -28.51 -10.51
N ARG A 621 24.43 -27.27 -10.89
CA ARG A 621 25.76 -26.66 -10.77
C ARG A 621 25.65 -25.21 -10.34
N LEU A 622 26.54 -24.80 -9.44
CA LEU A 622 26.73 -23.44 -8.96
C LEU A 622 27.60 -22.62 -9.92
N ALA A 623 27.50 -21.29 -9.73
CA ALA A 623 28.49 -20.25 -10.04
C ALA A 623 28.81 -19.93 -11.51
N PHE A 624 28.47 -18.70 -11.91
CA PHE A 624 29.48 -17.79 -12.46
C PHE A 624 29.20 -16.33 -12.03
N THR A 625 30.26 -15.63 -11.65
CA THR A 625 30.28 -14.22 -11.22
C THR A 625 30.62 -13.30 -12.40
N GLY A 626 30.11 -12.07 -12.42
CA GLY A 626 30.52 -11.09 -13.43
C GLY A 626 29.97 -9.68 -13.18
N VAL A 627 30.74 -8.87 -12.46
CA VAL A 627 30.64 -7.40 -12.49
C VAL A 627 31.84 -6.89 -13.29
N GLU A 628 31.75 -5.67 -13.83
CA GLU A 628 32.79 -4.97 -14.62
C GLU A 628 32.94 -5.53 -16.06
N ASP A 629 33.21 -4.73 -17.11
CA ASP A 629 33.93 -3.46 -17.12
C ASP A 629 33.57 -2.50 -18.30
N LEU A 630 33.86 -1.22 -18.09
CA LEU A 630 34.03 -0.07 -19.01
C LEU A 630 33.56 -0.08 -20.48
N GLY A 631 32.68 0.88 -20.81
CA GLY A 631 33.10 2.17 -21.40
C GLY A 631 33.79 2.26 -22.79
N ARG A 632 33.34 3.27 -23.57
CA ARG A 632 33.92 3.89 -24.80
C ARG A 632 33.54 3.32 -26.17
N THR A 633 32.61 4.01 -26.85
CA THR A 633 32.75 4.73 -28.16
C THR A 633 31.35 5.23 -28.51
N ALA A 634 30.98 6.52 -28.53
CA ALA A 634 31.65 7.74 -29.02
C ALA A 634 32.10 7.64 -30.50
N ALA A 635 31.51 8.52 -31.32
CA ALA A 635 31.75 8.77 -32.75
C ALA A 635 31.26 7.70 -33.76
N LEU A 636 30.14 8.00 -34.42
CA LEU A 636 30.04 8.21 -35.88
C LEU A 636 28.64 8.77 -36.21
N GLY A 637 28.55 9.97 -36.80
CA GLY A 637 27.27 10.65 -37.04
C GLY A 637 27.34 12.16 -37.32
N ALA A 638 28.48 12.81 -37.06
CA ALA A 638 28.73 14.18 -37.53
C ALA A 638 29.18 14.14 -39.00
N GLY A 639 28.25 14.34 -39.95
CA GLY A 639 28.59 14.14 -41.37
C GLY A 639 27.67 14.71 -42.46
N ALA A 640 26.47 15.24 -42.16
CA ALA A 640 25.64 15.93 -43.16
C ALA A 640 24.53 16.79 -42.54
N LEU A 641 24.83 18.07 -42.24
CA LEU A 641 23.90 19.23 -42.42
C LEU A 641 24.57 20.57 -42.04
N ALA A 642 25.89 20.70 -42.29
CA ALA A 642 26.60 21.98 -42.21
C ALA A 642 26.39 22.86 -43.48
N VAL A 643 25.15 22.91 -43.99
CA VAL A 643 24.72 23.78 -45.10
C VAL A 643 23.34 24.36 -44.74
N GLY A 644 23.35 25.38 -43.88
CA GLY A 644 22.13 26.07 -43.43
C GLY A 644 22.40 27.37 -42.66
N GLY A 645 23.34 27.33 -41.71
CA GLY A 645 23.63 28.47 -40.82
C GLY A 645 24.22 29.73 -41.48
N ILE A 646 24.92 29.60 -42.62
CA ILE A 646 25.67 30.71 -43.24
C ILE A 646 24.79 31.58 -44.16
N GLY A 647 23.68 31.04 -44.69
CA GLY A 647 22.75 31.79 -45.56
C GLY A 647 21.91 32.83 -44.81
N TRP A 648 21.50 32.53 -43.58
CA TRP A 648 20.57 33.36 -42.80
C TRP A 648 21.23 34.64 -42.25
N TRP A 649 22.53 34.59 -41.96
CA TRP A 649 23.29 35.76 -41.47
C TRP A 649 23.66 36.74 -42.60
N ALA A 650 23.89 36.26 -43.82
CA ALA A 650 24.18 37.10 -44.98
C ALA A 650 22.96 37.90 -45.48
N LEU A 651 21.76 37.31 -45.48
CA LEU A 651 20.53 37.94 -45.95
C LEU A 651 19.96 39.00 -44.99
N ARG A 652 20.30 38.95 -43.69
CA ARG A 652 19.91 40.00 -42.72
C ARG A 652 20.78 41.26 -42.82
N ARG A 653 22.00 41.17 -43.37
CA ARG A 653 22.93 42.31 -43.52
C ARG A 653 22.66 43.17 -44.76
N HIS A 654 21.91 42.66 -45.75
CA HIS A 654 21.60 43.39 -46.99
C HIS A 654 20.27 44.17 -46.97
N ARG A 655 19.40 43.97 -45.97
CA ARG A 655 18.13 44.71 -45.78
C ARG A 655 18.22 45.92 -44.82
N ARG A 656 19.41 46.28 -44.34
CA ARG A 656 19.68 47.50 -43.54
C ARG A 656 20.56 48.53 -44.29
N ARG A 657 20.48 48.57 -45.62
CA ARG A 657 21.17 49.56 -46.48
C ARG A 657 20.27 50.15 -47.57
N SER A 658 18.96 50.16 -47.33
CA SER A 658 17.95 50.70 -48.27
C SER A 658 16.79 51.38 -47.53
N ALA A 659 17.06 51.93 -46.34
CA ALA A 659 16.08 52.65 -45.51
C ALA A 659 16.64 53.97 -44.91
N ASP A 660 17.89 54.32 -45.20
CA ASP A 660 18.54 55.58 -44.78
C ASP A 660 19.11 56.28 -46.04
N ALA A 661 18.22 56.71 -46.94
CA ALA A 661 18.55 57.48 -48.14
C ALA A 661 17.33 58.21 -48.72
N ASP A 662 16.66 59.02 -47.90
CA ASP A 662 16.11 60.31 -48.31
C ASP A 662 15.75 61.11 -47.05
N GLY A 663 16.11 62.39 -47.01
CA GLY A 663 16.05 63.19 -45.80
C GLY A 663 15.40 64.55 -45.98
N THR A 664 14.79 65.00 -44.88
CA THR A 664 14.64 66.41 -44.44
C THR A 664 13.64 67.34 -45.14
N ALA A 665 13.02 68.18 -44.29
CA ALA A 665 12.30 69.44 -44.57
C ALA A 665 10.91 69.32 -45.25
N THR A 666 9.87 70.08 -44.87
CA THR A 666 9.67 71.10 -43.80
C THR A 666 8.16 71.36 -43.62
N ASP A 667 7.76 71.76 -42.41
CA ASP A 667 6.69 72.68 -41.97
C ASP A 667 5.31 72.86 -42.67
N ASP A 668 4.38 73.31 -41.80
CA ASP A 668 3.16 74.11 -41.98
C ASP A 668 1.78 73.48 -42.35
N ASP A 669 0.86 73.67 -41.39
CA ASP A 669 -0.58 74.02 -41.48
C ASP A 669 -1.46 73.48 -42.63
N CYS A 670 -2.38 72.55 -42.28
CA CYS A 670 -3.82 72.84 -42.10
C CYS A 670 -4.64 71.61 -41.67
#